data_AF-C0ESX9-F1
#
_entry.id   AF-C0ESX9-F1
#
_cell.length_a   1.000
_cell.length_b   1.000
_cell.length_c   1.000
_cell.angle_alpha   90.00
_cell.angle_beta   90.00
_cell.angle_gamma   90.00
#
_symmetry.space_group_name_H-M   'P 1'
#
loop_
_entity.id
_entity.type
_entity.pdbx_description
1 polymer ?
#
loop_
_entity_poly.entity_id
_entity_poly.type
_entity_poly.pdbx_seq_one_letter_code
_entity_poly.pdbx_strand_id
1 'polypeptide(L)'
;MEFLSEIEMFRDSFYNGDSKSEVSVAVEEAKKYEIFNLISRVSALNLFHQNQTKSVILDTYIEGLLHQKKDQFQSKYNISPGKFRRIITQISDTSLKYSVDPPENMFVQNIMFYGNYRVLNGIDQTPAYNLQNMISILFTNGIEYPKDFLNEAYILVNGMLTISEKIVSGISDINNDHNTDEEKGVIIPPAIDLNKYAELIVIEGTNFRKLFLEKSELLNLTTIEFGVEFEDDFDNKSFYTRPFLYNEEQDQYILLNAGLLPTAIVFWITCLAKKYGIFENVMENYNSYIFHECKKYLRYLGHKKVLESQMGIELFNCSGYKEYIASVQNNQLVIVQYLYDDGKNYDAYTLHSPVNKKEFNDMVPERLAYHYSKIVEYGVNKEDIFVIIIINSLGRGIAYGIKKYDYFYPPLRVNPFELMCISINEKTESIFIPRYLKAKNSLRTFETGILSELNQIEMYCNNNYSFYMNDDFAPSEITTYFAPGDSLDYIMRAIQKEDRRLVEDSQGIMFCEVILNDRKRKIYVDPNCIKRQEISYYIEFDTFNIWIVAKEISNAKKMDLCYSVLDLISYWLAECKTVLNKMNGGGRTYEIEIILSDEAEKYYYYKENPKPFIETLEICNSFSVMEICISPEAFQYLNYRDNSREKEFITIIIDYIYKLLGETGKINYDLNVLFANPMQKKLFSLDYQEYHYLEPVANRENHFVHGEDEDILLNEIGEELLKIGKWNVGIVDDGERTQIAHEVVGILYRKL
;
A
#
# COMPACT_ATOMS: atom_id res chain seq x y z
N MET A 1 -13.79 12.41 26.59
CA MET A 1 -13.78 11.46 27.73
C MET A 1 -14.99 10.56 27.65
N GLU A 2 -16.20 11.10 27.46
CA GLU A 2 -17.42 10.34 27.17
C GLU A 2 -17.30 9.43 25.92
N PHE A 3 -16.68 9.92 24.83
CA PHE A 3 -16.60 9.16 23.58
C PHE A 3 -15.80 7.84 23.63
N LEU A 4 -14.63 7.80 24.30
CA LEU A 4 -13.85 6.56 24.43
C LEU A 4 -14.51 5.56 25.37
N SER A 5 -15.11 6.04 26.48
CA SER A 5 -15.92 5.19 27.36
C SER A 5 -17.19 4.69 26.69
N GLU A 6 -17.79 5.46 25.77
CA GLU A 6 -18.94 5.04 24.97
C GLU A 6 -18.57 3.97 23.95
N ILE A 7 -17.38 4.04 23.35
CA ILE A 7 -16.85 3.00 22.44
C ILE A 7 -16.57 1.70 23.21
N GLU A 8 -15.90 1.77 24.37
CA GLU A 8 -15.68 0.59 25.23
C GLU A 8 -17.02 -0.03 25.67
N MET A 9 -17.98 0.78 26.14
CA MET A 9 -19.33 0.30 26.48
C MET A 9 -20.10 -0.30 25.30
N PHE A 10 -19.93 0.24 24.09
CA PHE A 10 -20.55 -0.29 22.88
C PHE A 10 -19.91 -1.62 22.46
N ARG A 11 -18.59 -1.78 22.60
CA ARG A 11 -17.88 -3.02 22.30
C ARG A 11 -18.19 -4.14 23.30
N ASP A 12 -18.21 -3.82 24.59
CA ASP A 12 -18.59 -4.75 25.66
C ASP A 12 -20.03 -5.27 25.50
N SER A 13 -20.89 -4.54 24.77
CA SER A 13 -22.25 -4.99 24.47
C SER A 13 -22.29 -6.23 23.56
N PHE A 14 -21.26 -6.45 22.73
CA PHE A 14 -21.19 -7.57 21.79
C PHE A 14 -20.66 -8.87 22.43
N TYR A 15 -19.74 -8.79 23.39
CA TYR A 15 -19.28 -9.94 24.18
C TYR A 15 -19.93 -10.00 25.57
N ASN A 16 -21.26 -9.94 25.56
CA ASN A 16 -22.11 -9.99 26.73
C ASN A 16 -22.21 -11.41 27.35
N GLY A 17 -22.92 -11.52 28.48
CA GLY A 17 -23.08 -12.78 29.23
C GLY A 17 -23.66 -13.95 28.41
N ASP A 18 -24.54 -13.65 27.45
CA ASP A 18 -25.13 -14.68 26.57
C ASP A 18 -24.10 -15.22 25.59
N SER A 19 -23.30 -14.34 24.96
CA SER A 19 -22.20 -14.76 24.08
C SER A 19 -21.14 -15.58 24.82
N LYS A 20 -20.76 -15.16 26.03
CA LYS A 20 -19.84 -15.92 26.90
C LYS A 20 -20.39 -17.31 27.26
N SER A 21 -21.69 -17.40 27.53
CA SER A 21 -22.38 -18.67 27.81
C SER A 21 -22.34 -19.61 26.61
N GLU A 22 -22.68 -19.12 25.41
CA GLU A 22 -22.66 -19.93 24.18
C GLU A 22 -21.25 -20.43 23.82
N VAL A 23 -20.23 -19.57 23.95
CA VAL A 23 -18.82 -19.98 23.77
C VAL A 23 -18.44 -21.05 24.79
N SER A 24 -18.86 -20.91 26.05
CA SER A 24 -18.61 -21.91 27.09
C SER A 24 -19.26 -23.26 26.79
N VAL A 25 -20.48 -23.27 26.25
CA VAL A 25 -21.16 -24.49 25.79
C VAL A 25 -20.38 -25.15 24.65
N ALA A 26 -19.88 -24.37 23.70
CA ALA A 26 -19.05 -24.88 22.61
C ALA A 26 -17.70 -25.44 23.10
N VAL A 27 -17.11 -24.85 24.14
CA VAL A 27 -15.88 -25.34 24.79
C VAL A 27 -16.13 -26.67 25.52
N GLU A 28 -17.26 -26.82 26.22
CA GLU A 28 -17.62 -28.11 26.85
C GLU A 28 -17.90 -29.21 25.82
N GLU A 29 -18.55 -28.87 24.70
CA GLU A 29 -18.75 -29.80 23.59
C GLU A 29 -17.41 -30.25 22.97
N ALA A 30 -16.39 -29.37 22.94
CA ALA A 30 -15.06 -29.67 22.42
C ALA A 30 -14.34 -30.81 23.15
N LYS A 31 -14.59 -30.99 24.46
CA LYS A 31 -13.98 -32.06 25.28
C LYS A 31 -14.25 -33.48 24.77
N LYS A 32 -15.24 -33.64 23.89
CA LYS A 32 -15.61 -34.91 23.26
C LYS A 32 -14.72 -35.27 22.06
N TYR A 33 -13.86 -34.37 21.60
CA TYR A 33 -13.05 -34.55 20.38
C TYR A 33 -11.55 -34.41 20.65
N GLU A 34 -10.75 -34.85 19.69
CA GLU A 34 -9.31 -34.60 19.67
C GLU A 34 -9.06 -33.09 19.47
N ILE A 35 -8.46 -32.45 20.47
CA ILE A 35 -8.44 -30.99 20.60
C ILE A 35 -7.52 -30.32 19.56
N PHE A 36 -6.38 -30.94 19.23
CA PHE A 36 -5.45 -30.38 18.24
C PHE A 36 -6.05 -30.44 16.83
N ASN A 37 -6.80 -31.49 16.49
CA ASN A 37 -7.58 -31.61 15.26
C ASN A 37 -8.69 -30.55 15.18
N LEU A 38 -9.35 -30.25 16.30
CA LEU A 38 -10.37 -29.21 16.34
C LEU A 38 -9.76 -27.82 16.16
N ILE A 39 -8.75 -27.48 16.96
CA ILE A 39 -8.06 -26.17 16.91
C ILE A 39 -7.51 -25.93 15.50
N SER A 40 -6.82 -26.91 14.91
CA SER A 40 -6.27 -26.74 13.55
C SER A 40 -7.36 -26.46 12.51
N ARG A 41 -8.54 -27.07 12.62
CA ARG A 41 -9.65 -26.76 11.72
C ARG A 41 -10.28 -25.39 11.97
N VAL A 42 -10.35 -24.93 13.22
CA VAL A 42 -10.82 -23.57 13.54
C VAL A 42 -9.83 -22.55 12.97
N SER A 43 -8.54 -22.71 13.24
CA SER A 43 -7.47 -21.84 12.76
C SER A 43 -7.38 -21.79 11.23
N ALA A 44 -7.65 -22.91 10.55
CA ALA A 44 -7.69 -22.97 9.08
C ALA A 44 -8.81 -22.13 8.46
N LEU A 45 -9.87 -21.79 9.20
CA LEU A 45 -10.91 -20.90 8.70
C LEU A 45 -10.39 -19.48 8.45
N ASN A 46 -9.32 -19.05 9.14
CA ASN A 46 -8.64 -17.77 8.89
C ASN A 46 -7.87 -17.74 7.55
N LEU A 47 -7.74 -18.87 6.84
CA LEU A 47 -7.07 -18.95 5.53
C LEU A 47 -8.04 -18.74 4.34
N PHE A 48 -9.27 -18.32 4.61
CA PHE A 48 -10.25 -17.91 3.60
C PHE A 48 -10.44 -16.39 3.68
N HIS A 49 -10.35 -15.69 2.55
CA HIS A 49 -10.46 -14.22 2.53
C HIS A 49 -11.82 -13.75 3.07
N GLN A 50 -12.89 -14.52 2.84
CA GLN A 50 -14.21 -14.26 3.39
C GLN A 50 -14.23 -14.26 4.92
N ASN A 51 -13.27 -14.90 5.59
CA ASN A 51 -13.21 -14.98 7.05
C ASN A 51 -12.20 -14.00 7.67
N GLN A 52 -11.53 -13.17 6.87
CA GLN A 52 -10.46 -12.27 7.31
C GLN A 52 -10.84 -11.44 8.56
N THR A 53 -11.98 -10.75 8.52
CA THR A 53 -12.45 -9.90 9.65
C THR A 53 -13.24 -10.66 10.71
N LYS A 54 -13.58 -11.92 10.44
CA LYS A 54 -14.36 -12.79 11.33
C LYS A 54 -13.46 -13.53 12.33
N SER A 55 -12.15 -13.30 12.26
CA SER A 55 -11.18 -13.94 13.15
C SER A 55 -11.51 -13.68 14.62
N VAL A 56 -12.06 -12.51 14.97
CA VAL A 56 -12.46 -12.20 16.37
C VAL A 56 -13.39 -13.26 16.98
N ILE A 57 -14.30 -13.84 16.18
CA ILE A 57 -15.20 -14.92 16.62
C ILE A 57 -14.42 -16.21 16.85
N LEU A 58 -13.56 -16.56 15.90
CA LEU A 58 -12.74 -17.78 15.92
C LEU A 58 -11.70 -17.73 17.04
N ASP A 59 -11.06 -16.58 17.21
CA ASP A 59 -10.03 -16.28 18.18
C ASP A 59 -10.61 -16.30 19.60
N THR A 60 -11.82 -15.79 19.79
CA THR A 60 -12.54 -15.90 21.07
C THR A 60 -12.83 -17.36 21.44
N TYR A 61 -13.18 -18.21 20.46
CA TYR A 61 -13.38 -19.63 20.71
C TYR A 61 -12.07 -20.36 21.03
N ILE A 62 -10.99 -20.09 20.27
CA ILE A 62 -9.66 -20.64 20.54
C ILE A 62 -9.18 -20.25 21.95
N GLU A 63 -9.34 -18.99 22.33
CA GLU A 63 -8.99 -18.48 23.65
C GLU A 63 -9.75 -19.24 24.76
N GLY A 64 -11.05 -19.46 24.58
CA GLY A 64 -11.85 -20.25 25.51
C GLY A 64 -11.37 -21.71 25.67
N LEU A 65 -10.82 -22.31 24.60
CA LEU A 65 -10.19 -23.63 24.64
C LEU A 65 -8.85 -23.60 25.37
N LEU A 66 -8.03 -22.58 25.15
CA LEU A 66 -6.69 -22.43 25.75
C LEU A 66 -6.73 -22.14 27.25
N HIS A 67 -7.79 -21.50 27.76
CA HIS A 67 -8.03 -21.33 29.19
C HIS A 67 -8.26 -22.65 29.93
N GLN A 68 -8.71 -23.70 29.23
CA GLN A 68 -8.86 -25.01 29.83
C GLN A 68 -7.51 -25.70 29.96
N LYS A 69 -7.36 -26.51 31.01
CA LYS A 69 -6.18 -27.36 31.16
C LYS A 69 -6.21 -28.50 30.14
N LYS A 70 -5.05 -28.86 29.59
CA LYS A 70 -4.88 -29.93 28.59
C LYS A 70 -5.49 -31.27 29.03
N ASP A 71 -5.40 -31.61 30.31
CA ASP A 71 -5.93 -32.86 30.89
C ASP A 71 -7.45 -32.98 30.85
N GLN A 72 -8.16 -31.88 30.57
CA GLN A 72 -9.61 -31.88 30.34
C GLN A 72 -10.00 -32.37 28.94
N PHE A 73 -9.05 -32.41 27.98
CA PHE A 73 -9.27 -32.86 26.61
C PHE A 73 -8.67 -34.25 26.39
N GLN A 74 -9.34 -35.29 26.88
CA GLN A 74 -8.82 -36.67 26.83
C GLN A 74 -9.26 -37.47 25.60
N SER A 75 -10.20 -36.94 24.82
CA SER A 75 -10.74 -37.65 23.66
C SER A 75 -9.72 -37.73 22.52
N LYS A 76 -9.71 -38.86 21.81
CA LYS A 76 -8.93 -39.08 20.57
C LYS A 76 -9.81 -39.16 19.34
N TYR A 77 -11.09 -38.80 19.46
CA TYR A 77 -12.04 -38.85 18.35
C TYR A 77 -11.97 -37.58 17.51
N ASN A 78 -11.54 -37.69 16.25
CA ASN A 78 -11.59 -36.57 15.31
C ASN A 78 -13.03 -36.10 15.10
N ILE A 79 -13.22 -34.78 15.01
CA ILE A 79 -14.55 -34.21 14.81
C ILE A 79 -15.05 -34.47 13.38
N SER A 80 -16.31 -34.88 13.22
CA SER A 80 -16.92 -35.03 11.89
C SER A 80 -17.30 -33.65 11.29
N PRO A 81 -17.30 -33.48 9.95
CA PRO A 81 -17.65 -32.20 9.32
C PRO A 81 -19.00 -31.60 9.77
N GLY A 82 -20.05 -32.42 9.90
CA GLY A 82 -21.37 -31.92 10.34
C GLY A 82 -21.38 -31.40 11.78
N LYS A 83 -20.63 -32.05 12.68
CA LYS A 83 -20.48 -31.60 14.07
C LYS A 83 -19.63 -30.35 14.18
N PHE A 84 -18.54 -30.29 13.41
CA PHE A 84 -17.71 -29.09 13.30
C PHE A 84 -18.54 -27.89 12.84
N ARG A 85 -19.29 -28.06 11.75
CA ARG A 85 -20.20 -27.02 11.25
C ARG A 85 -21.16 -26.53 12.32
N ARG A 86 -21.77 -27.44 13.09
CA ARG A 86 -22.69 -27.08 14.18
C ARG A 86 -22.01 -26.21 15.24
N ILE A 87 -20.80 -26.55 15.67
CA ILE A 87 -20.05 -25.76 16.67
C ILE A 87 -19.75 -24.36 16.12
N ILE A 88 -19.23 -24.26 14.88
CA ILE A 88 -18.86 -22.98 14.28
C ILE A 88 -20.09 -22.10 14.03
N THR A 89 -21.20 -22.67 13.54
CA THR A 89 -22.46 -21.93 13.38
C THR A 89 -22.97 -21.42 14.73
N GLN A 90 -22.90 -22.23 15.80
CA GLN A 90 -23.33 -21.81 17.14
C GLN A 90 -22.56 -20.59 17.63
N ILE A 91 -21.22 -20.58 17.55
CA ILE A 91 -20.42 -19.41 17.98
C ILE A 91 -20.59 -18.22 17.02
N SER A 92 -20.78 -18.47 15.72
CA SER A 92 -20.98 -17.43 14.71
C SER A 92 -22.34 -16.73 14.82
N ASP A 93 -23.34 -17.37 15.44
CA ASP A 93 -24.69 -16.80 15.60
C ASP A 93 -24.86 -15.92 16.83
N THR A 94 -23.83 -15.83 17.68
CA THR A 94 -23.78 -14.96 18.87
C THR A 94 -23.77 -13.46 18.52
N SER A 95 -23.85 -12.57 19.51
CA SER A 95 -23.77 -11.12 19.27
C SER A 95 -22.39 -10.65 18.81
N LEU A 96 -21.36 -11.50 18.87
CA LEU A 96 -20.03 -11.24 18.32
C LEU A 96 -20.04 -10.94 16.81
N LYS A 97 -20.99 -11.49 16.04
CA LYS A 97 -21.07 -11.18 14.60
C LYS A 97 -21.34 -9.70 14.30
N TYR A 98 -21.88 -8.95 15.26
CA TYR A 98 -22.14 -7.53 15.09
C TYR A 98 -20.91 -6.65 15.31
N SER A 99 -19.83 -7.20 15.88
CA SER A 99 -18.53 -6.54 15.98
C SER A 99 -17.61 -6.83 14.80
N VAL A 100 -18.06 -7.59 13.80
CA VAL A 100 -17.31 -7.83 12.56
C VAL A 100 -17.51 -6.63 11.64
N ASP A 101 -16.42 -5.90 11.44
CA ASP A 101 -16.34 -4.83 10.44
C ASP A 101 -16.05 -5.42 9.05
N PRO A 102 -16.43 -4.71 7.96
CA PRO A 102 -15.94 -5.01 6.62
C PRO A 102 -14.40 -5.04 6.55
N PRO A 103 -13.81 -5.79 5.62
CA PRO A 103 -12.37 -5.76 5.41
C PRO A 103 -11.91 -4.37 4.98
N GLU A 104 -11.04 -3.73 5.78
CA GLU A 104 -10.45 -2.43 5.44
C GLU A 104 -9.08 -2.55 4.74
N ASN A 105 -8.61 -3.77 4.49
CA ASN A 105 -7.34 -4.04 3.81
C ASN A 105 -7.37 -5.38 3.09
N MET A 106 -6.54 -5.52 2.06
CA MET A 106 -6.49 -6.72 1.24
C MET A 106 -6.03 -7.94 2.04
N PHE A 107 -6.48 -9.12 1.63
CA PHE A 107 -6.26 -10.37 2.35
C PHE A 107 -4.78 -10.73 2.43
N VAL A 108 -4.03 -10.54 1.33
CA VAL A 108 -2.61 -10.88 1.21
C VAL A 108 -1.79 -9.68 0.74
N GLN A 109 -0.68 -9.41 1.42
CA GLN A 109 0.29 -8.35 1.05
C GLN A 109 1.73 -8.87 0.97
N ASN A 110 2.52 -8.24 0.09
CA ASN A 110 3.95 -8.52 -0.06
C ASN A 110 4.77 -7.85 1.05
N ILE A 111 5.77 -8.56 1.57
CA ILE A 111 6.81 -8.11 2.48
C ILE A 111 8.17 -8.39 1.84
N MET A 112 8.94 -7.33 1.67
CA MET A 112 10.29 -7.34 1.12
C MET A 112 11.32 -7.54 2.24
N PHE A 113 11.98 -8.69 2.26
CA PHE A 113 13.02 -9.03 3.23
C PHE A 113 14.02 -10.05 2.67
N TYR A 114 15.07 -9.61 1.99
CA TYR A 114 16.02 -10.51 1.28
C TYR A 114 15.31 -11.48 0.30
N GLY A 115 14.24 -10.99 -0.32
CA GLY A 115 13.28 -11.77 -1.08
C GLY A 115 11.87 -11.20 -0.91
N ASN A 116 10.88 -11.82 -1.53
CA ASN A 116 9.47 -11.44 -1.41
C ASN A 116 8.73 -12.53 -0.65
N TYR A 117 8.05 -12.14 0.43
CA TYR A 117 7.21 -13.00 1.24
C TYR A 117 5.80 -12.45 1.25
N ARG A 118 4.80 -13.31 1.35
CA ARG A 118 3.41 -12.89 1.47
C ARG A 118 2.90 -13.13 2.87
N VAL A 119 2.18 -12.15 3.40
CA VAL A 119 1.54 -12.20 4.72
C VAL A 119 0.04 -11.93 4.62
N LEU A 120 -0.69 -12.41 5.61
CA LEU A 120 -2.14 -12.22 5.76
C LEU A 120 -2.39 -11.03 6.70
N ASN A 121 -3.33 -10.14 6.37
CA ASN A 121 -3.58 -8.93 7.17
C ASN A 121 -4.59 -9.11 8.33
N GLY A 122 -5.40 -10.16 8.34
CA GLY A 122 -6.34 -10.42 9.45
C GLY A 122 -7.23 -9.21 9.79
N ILE A 123 -7.39 -8.94 11.08
CA ILE A 123 -8.26 -7.88 11.66
C ILE A 123 -7.58 -6.51 11.80
N ASP A 124 -6.26 -6.45 11.63
CA ASP A 124 -5.51 -5.21 11.80
C ASP A 124 -5.62 -4.32 10.55
N GLN A 125 -5.69 -2.99 10.75
CA GLN A 125 -5.84 -2.05 9.63
C GLN A 125 -4.62 -2.02 8.69
N THR A 126 -3.40 -2.01 9.23
CA THR A 126 -2.16 -1.81 8.45
C THR A 126 -0.97 -2.70 8.85
N PRO A 127 -1.17 -4.00 9.19
CA PRO A 127 -0.15 -4.80 9.87
C PRO A 127 1.05 -5.11 8.95
N ALA A 128 0.84 -5.40 7.67
CA ALA A 128 1.93 -5.60 6.72
C ALA A 128 2.74 -4.32 6.47
N TYR A 129 2.08 -3.15 6.39
CA TYR A 129 2.79 -1.87 6.26
C TYR A 129 3.66 -1.59 7.49
N ASN A 130 3.14 -1.80 8.70
CA ASN A 130 3.88 -1.62 9.93
C ASN A 130 5.10 -2.56 9.99
N LEU A 131 4.90 -3.83 9.64
CA LEU A 131 5.99 -4.81 9.56
C LEU A 131 7.04 -4.41 8.52
N GLN A 132 6.63 -4.04 7.30
CA GLN A 132 7.54 -3.64 6.23
C GLN A 132 8.43 -2.47 6.67
N ASN A 133 7.85 -1.45 7.31
CA ASN A 133 8.61 -0.30 7.80
C ASN A 133 9.55 -0.67 8.95
N MET A 134 9.13 -1.57 9.86
CA MET A 134 9.99 -2.09 10.92
C MET A 134 11.17 -2.91 10.35
N ILE A 135 10.95 -3.70 9.30
CA ILE A 135 12.02 -4.40 8.59
C ILE A 135 12.97 -3.40 7.93
N SER A 136 12.42 -2.36 7.27
CA SER A 136 13.22 -1.36 6.59
C SER A 136 14.14 -0.60 7.55
N ILE A 137 13.66 -0.18 8.72
CA ILE A 137 14.51 0.57 9.67
C ILE A 137 15.60 -0.30 10.28
N LEU A 138 15.37 -1.60 10.44
CA LEU A 138 16.34 -2.52 11.03
C LEU A 138 17.41 -3.01 10.03
N PHE A 139 17.02 -3.26 8.78
CA PHE A 139 17.86 -3.99 7.83
C PHE A 139 18.21 -3.23 6.55
N THR A 140 17.50 -2.16 6.19
CA THR A 140 17.71 -1.47 4.90
C THR A 140 18.11 0.00 5.02
N ASN A 141 17.72 0.70 6.09
CA ASN A 141 17.93 2.15 6.25
C ASN A 141 19.35 2.53 6.72
N GLY A 142 20.26 1.57 6.85
CA GLY A 142 21.68 1.82 7.20
C GLY A 142 21.92 2.31 8.64
N ILE A 143 20.91 2.25 9.51
CA ILE A 143 21.05 2.56 10.94
C ILE A 143 21.77 1.40 11.64
N GLU A 144 22.83 1.71 12.39
CA GLU A 144 23.56 0.70 13.13
C GLU A 144 22.84 0.32 14.43
N TYR A 145 22.56 -0.98 14.58
CA TYR A 145 22.06 -1.58 15.80
C TYR A 145 23.02 -2.68 16.30
N PRO A 146 22.93 -3.09 17.58
CA PRO A 146 23.71 -4.22 18.09
C PRO A 146 23.52 -5.47 17.22
N LYS A 147 24.62 -6.09 16.81
CA LYS A 147 24.60 -7.26 15.92
C LYS A 147 23.79 -8.42 16.50
N ASP A 148 23.88 -8.66 17.81
CA ASP A 148 23.16 -9.76 18.46
C ASP A 148 21.64 -9.54 18.43
N PHE A 149 21.19 -8.29 18.62
CA PHE A 149 19.80 -7.90 18.44
C PHE A 149 19.34 -8.13 16.99
N LEU A 150 20.11 -7.65 16.00
CA LEU A 150 19.77 -7.83 14.59
C LEU A 150 19.75 -9.32 14.19
N ASN A 151 20.65 -10.14 14.73
CA ASN A 151 20.67 -11.58 14.49
C ASN A 151 19.43 -12.27 15.08
N GLU A 152 19.02 -11.95 16.31
CA GLU A 152 17.78 -12.49 16.91
C GLU A 152 16.53 -12.03 16.14
N ALA A 153 16.45 -10.74 15.79
CA ALA A 153 15.36 -10.20 14.98
C ALA A 153 15.31 -10.85 13.60
N TYR A 154 16.45 -11.05 12.94
CA TYR A 154 16.54 -11.72 11.64
C TYR A 154 15.98 -13.14 11.70
N ILE A 155 16.41 -13.95 12.69
CA ILE A 155 15.95 -15.33 12.84
C ILE A 155 14.43 -15.38 13.04
N LEU A 156 13.91 -14.51 13.89
CA LEU A 156 12.48 -14.40 14.17
C LEU A 156 11.68 -14.01 12.92
N VAL A 157 12.05 -12.90 12.27
CA VAL A 157 11.37 -12.37 11.08
C VAL A 157 11.44 -13.39 9.95
N ASN A 158 12.62 -13.91 9.64
CA ASN A 158 12.80 -14.89 8.57
C ASN A 158 12.00 -16.17 8.82
N GLY A 159 12.04 -16.70 10.05
CA GLY A 159 11.29 -17.90 10.43
C GLY A 159 9.78 -17.73 10.27
N MET A 160 9.21 -16.63 10.78
CA MET A 160 7.78 -16.36 10.67
C MET A 160 7.34 -16.04 9.23
N LEU A 161 8.12 -15.27 8.47
CA LEU A 161 7.82 -14.99 7.06
C LEU A 161 7.90 -16.25 6.20
N THR A 162 8.85 -17.14 6.46
CA THR A 162 8.94 -18.44 5.76
C THR A 162 7.70 -19.30 6.01
N ILE A 163 7.18 -19.31 7.23
CA ILE A 163 5.92 -19.99 7.57
C ILE A 163 4.75 -19.35 6.81
N SER A 164 4.66 -18.03 6.85
CA SER A 164 3.58 -17.27 6.19
C SER A 164 3.56 -17.53 4.68
N GLU A 165 4.71 -17.45 4.01
CA GLU A 165 4.83 -17.68 2.57
C GLU A 165 4.48 -19.13 2.17
N LYS A 166 4.87 -20.11 2.99
CA LYS A 166 4.47 -21.51 2.78
C LYS A 166 2.95 -21.68 2.85
N ILE A 167 2.30 -21.02 3.81
CA ILE A 167 0.85 -21.06 3.97
C ILE A 167 0.17 -20.39 2.78
N VAL A 168 0.55 -19.15 2.45
CA VAL A 168 -0.05 -18.38 1.35
C VAL A 168 0.13 -19.10 0.02
N SER A 169 1.28 -19.75 -0.21
CA SER A 169 1.52 -20.59 -1.40
C SER A 169 0.58 -21.79 -1.52
N GLY A 170 0.01 -22.27 -0.40
CA GLY A 170 -0.92 -23.40 -0.37
C GLY A 170 -2.40 -23.03 -0.54
N ILE A 171 -2.74 -21.74 -0.41
CA ILE A 171 -4.09 -21.20 -0.53
C ILE A 171 -4.47 -21.09 -2.02
N SER A 172 -5.67 -21.55 -2.38
CA SER A 172 -6.14 -21.54 -3.78
C SER A 172 -6.69 -20.20 -4.24
N ASP A 173 -7.30 -19.42 -3.35
CA ASP A 173 -7.86 -18.12 -3.64
C ASP A 173 -7.44 -17.09 -2.60
N ILE A 174 -6.78 -16.04 -3.07
CA ILE A 174 -6.21 -14.96 -2.26
C ILE A 174 -6.78 -13.59 -2.63
N ASN A 175 -7.69 -13.53 -3.59
CA ASN A 175 -8.27 -12.27 -4.04
C ASN A 175 -9.51 -11.96 -3.22
N ASN A 176 -9.61 -10.74 -2.72
CA ASN A 176 -10.84 -10.28 -2.09
C ASN A 176 -11.99 -10.15 -3.10
N ASP A 177 -13.21 -10.34 -2.62
CA ASP A 177 -14.45 -10.05 -3.32
C ASP A 177 -15.43 -9.39 -2.34
N HIS A 178 -15.67 -8.10 -2.55
CA HIS A 178 -16.56 -7.27 -1.72
C HIS A 178 -17.90 -7.92 -1.44
N ASN A 179 -18.51 -8.57 -2.43
CA ASN A 179 -19.86 -9.12 -2.26
C ASN A 179 -19.90 -10.24 -1.21
N THR A 180 -18.82 -11.02 -1.09
CA THR A 180 -18.76 -12.15 -0.16
C THR A 180 -18.04 -11.82 1.13
N ASP A 181 -17.12 -10.86 1.11
CA ASP A 181 -16.26 -10.57 2.26
C ASP A 181 -16.98 -9.77 3.35
N GLU A 182 -17.98 -8.96 2.97
CA GLU A 182 -18.80 -8.17 3.90
C GLU A 182 -19.87 -8.97 4.65
N GLU A 183 -20.13 -10.23 4.27
CA GLU A 183 -21.07 -11.07 5.02
C GLU A 183 -20.63 -11.19 6.48
N LYS A 184 -21.55 -11.18 7.45
CA LYS A 184 -21.16 -11.21 8.89
C LYS A 184 -20.89 -12.60 9.45
N GLY A 185 -21.46 -13.64 8.82
CA GLY A 185 -21.36 -15.02 9.30
C GLY A 185 -20.04 -15.68 8.88
N VAL A 186 -19.50 -16.57 9.72
CA VAL A 186 -18.32 -17.37 9.37
C VAL A 186 -18.65 -18.30 8.20
N ILE A 187 -17.88 -18.19 7.13
CA ILE A 187 -17.97 -19.09 5.98
C ILE A 187 -17.28 -20.41 6.31
N ILE A 188 -18.02 -21.51 6.17
CA ILE A 188 -17.53 -22.86 6.43
C ILE A 188 -17.41 -23.61 5.09
N PRO A 189 -16.19 -23.80 4.57
CA PRO A 189 -15.96 -24.41 3.25
C PRO A 189 -16.30 -25.92 3.25
N PRO A 190 -16.26 -26.57 2.07
CA PRO A 190 -16.27 -28.02 1.99
C PRO A 190 -15.15 -28.66 2.84
N ALA A 191 -15.41 -29.85 3.37
CA ALA A 191 -14.48 -30.52 4.28
C ALA A 191 -13.12 -30.84 3.65
N ILE A 192 -13.08 -31.03 2.32
CA ILE A 192 -11.83 -31.29 1.56
C ILE A 192 -10.92 -30.07 1.65
N ASP A 193 -11.45 -28.89 1.36
CA ASP A 193 -10.69 -27.64 1.38
C ASP A 193 -10.28 -27.28 2.82
N LEU A 194 -11.17 -27.46 3.78
CA LEU A 194 -10.86 -27.23 5.20
C LEU A 194 -9.72 -28.13 5.70
N ASN A 195 -9.74 -29.42 5.35
CA ASN A 195 -8.70 -30.36 5.76
C ASN A 195 -7.36 -29.99 5.11
N LYS A 196 -7.37 -29.64 3.81
CA LYS A 196 -6.17 -29.16 3.11
C LYS A 196 -5.55 -27.97 3.83
N TYR A 197 -6.36 -26.99 4.24
CA TYR A 197 -5.87 -25.79 4.92
C TYR A 197 -5.47 -26.04 6.38
N ALA A 198 -6.14 -26.96 7.07
CA ALA A 198 -5.72 -27.42 8.40
C ALA A 198 -4.34 -28.07 8.37
N GLU A 199 -3.97 -28.76 7.29
CA GLU A 199 -2.62 -29.31 7.11
C GLU A 199 -1.57 -28.20 6.86
N LEU A 200 -1.93 -27.08 6.24
CA LEU A 200 -0.98 -25.98 5.94
C LEU A 200 -0.47 -25.27 7.21
N ILE A 201 -1.33 -25.11 8.22
CA ILE A 201 -0.99 -24.43 9.48
C ILE A 201 -0.28 -25.33 10.50
N VAL A 202 -0.17 -26.63 10.21
CA VAL A 202 0.52 -27.62 11.04
C VAL A 202 1.94 -27.78 10.53
N ILE A 203 2.90 -27.58 11.42
CA ILE A 203 4.33 -27.58 11.11
C ILE A 203 5.00 -28.68 11.92
N GLU A 204 5.71 -29.58 11.24
CA GLU A 204 6.53 -30.60 11.93
C GLU A 204 7.56 -29.93 12.85
N GLY A 205 7.69 -30.44 14.07
CA GLY A 205 8.51 -29.84 15.12
C GLY A 205 9.97 -29.69 14.72
N THR A 206 10.53 -30.67 14.03
CA THR A 206 11.92 -30.56 13.52
C THR A 206 12.09 -29.45 12.49
N ASN A 207 11.09 -29.20 11.64
CA ASN A 207 11.15 -28.11 10.65
C ASN A 207 10.92 -26.76 11.34
N PHE A 208 9.97 -26.69 12.28
CA PHE A 208 9.72 -25.49 13.07
C PHE A 208 10.97 -25.06 13.84
N ARG A 209 11.59 -25.97 14.59
CA ARG A 209 12.81 -25.65 15.37
C ARG A 209 13.99 -25.23 14.50
N LYS A 210 14.16 -25.83 13.31
CA LYS A 210 15.18 -25.39 12.33
C LYS A 210 14.98 -23.95 11.85
N LEU A 211 13.74 -23.50 11.65
CA LEU A 211 13.46 -22.12 11.24
C LEU A 211 13.95 -21.10 12.27
N PHE A 212 13.92 -21.46 13.55
CA PHE A 212 14.44 -20.65 14.66
C PHE A 212 15.86 -21.03 15.10
N LEU A 213 16.59 -21.80 14.27
CA LEU A 213 17.95 -22.28 14.54
C LEU A 213 18.11 -22.98 15.90
N GLU A 214 17.11 -23.76 16.31
CA GLU A 214 17.09 -24.50 17.59
C GLU A 214 17.26 -23.60 18.84
N LYS A 215 17.02 -22.29 18.73
CA LYS A 215 17.11 -21.35 19.86
C LYS A 215 15.87 -21.48 20.75
N SER A 216 16.01 -22.20 21.86
CA SER A 216 14.93 -22.43 22.83
C SER A 216 14.27 -21.15 23.35
N GLU A 217 15.05 -20.07 23.53
CA GLU A 217 14.49 -18.77 23.95
C GLU A 217 13.45 -18.26 22.95
N LEU A 218 13.76 -18.22 21.65
CA LEU A 218 12.83 -17.74 20.61
C LEU A 218 11.61 -18.66 20.49
N LEU A 219 11.82 -19.97 20.54
CA LEU A 219 10.74 -20.96 20.48
C LEU A 219 9.75 -20.78 21.64
N ASN A 220 10.25 -20.58 22.86
CA ASN A 220 9.42 -20.37 24.04
C ASN A 220 8.66 -19.04 23.99
N LEU A 221 9.23 -18.01 23.34
CA LEU A 221 8.55 -16.72 23.19
C LEU A 221 7.34 -16.85 22.25
N THR A 222 7.45 -17.61 21.17
CA THR A 222 6.39 -17.68 20.15
C THR A 222 5.35 -18.77 20.40
N THR A 223 5.55 -19.61 21.41
CA THR A 223 4.71 -20.80 21.66
C THR A 223 3.83 -20.60 22.90
N ILE A 224 2.54 -20.89 22.77
CA ILE A 224 1.56 -20.91 23.85
C ILE A 224 1.27 -22.34 24.33
N GLU A 225 0.79 -22.45 25.55
CA GLU A 225 0.38 -23.71 26.19
C GLU A 225 -1.10 -23.64 26.59
N PHE A 226 -1.65 -24.75 27.09
CA PHE A 226 -2.99 -24.79 27.68
C PHE A 226 -2.97 -24.35 29.15
N GLY A 227 -4.13 -23.96 29.66
CA GLY A 227 -4.30 -23.49 31.04
C GLY A 227 -3.74 -22.09 31.26
N VAL A 228 -3.79 -21.25 30.23
CA VAL A 228 -3.31 -19.87 30.31
C VAL A 228 -4.26 -19.08 31.20
N GLU A 229 -3.67 -18.33 32.15
CA GLU A 229 -4.40 -17.33 32.94
C GLU A 229 -4.17 -15.97 32.27
N PHE A 230 -5.11 -15.55 31.42
CA PHE A 230 -5.14 -14.25 30.77
C PHE A 230 -6.47 -13.58 31.12
N GLU A 231 -6.46 -12.28 31.48
CA GLU A 231 -7.72 -11.59 31.77
C GLU A 231 -8.51 -11.47 30.46
N ASP A 232 -9.74 -11.96 30.50
CA ASP A 232 -10.63 -12.10 29.35
C ASP A 232 -10.93 -10.70 28.76
N ASP A 233 -10.22 -10.33 27.69
CA ASP A 233 -10.35 -9.06 26.99
C ASP A 233 -10.97 -9.29 25.60
N PHE A 234 -11.82 -8.36 25.15
CA PHE A 234 -12.38 -8.38 23.81
C PHE A 234 -11.31 -8.09 22.75
N ASP A 235 -10.45 -7.10 23.01
CA ASP A 235 -9.49 -6.58 22.03
C ASP A 235 -8.20 -7.42 21.97
N ASN A 236 -7.81 -8.09 23.06
CA ASN A 236 -6.56 -8.88 23.13
C ASN A 236 -6.82 -10.33 23.56
N LYS A 237 -6.11 -11.28 22.93
CA LYS A 237 -6.12 -12.71 23.31
C LYS A 237 -4.71 -13.17 23.66
N SER A 238 -4.60 -14.16 24.56
CA SER A 238 -3.31 -14.64 25.07
C SER A 238 -2.34 -15.10 23.97
N PHE A 239 -2.86 -15.67 22.88
CA PHE A 239 -2.06 -16.20 21.78
C PHE A 239 -1.69 -15.17 20.70
N TYR A 240 -2.18 -13.94 20.76
CA TYR A 240 -1.82 -12.92 19.75
C TYR A 240 -0.31 -12.63 19.74
N THR A 241 0.34 -12.70 20.91
CA THR A 241 1.80 -12.59 21.02
C THR A 241 2.51 -13.94 20.95
N ARG A 242 1.79 -15.06 21.10
CA ARG A 242 2.33 -16.43 21.11
C ARG A 242 1.55 -17.31 20.12
N PRO A 243 1.74 -17.11 18.81
CA PRO A 243 0.79 -17.58 17.81
C PRO A 243 0.81 -19.10 17.58
N PHE A 244 1.75 -19.85 18.17
CA PHE A 244 1.90 -21.28 17.95
C PHE A 244 1.53 -22.12 19.16
N LEU A 245 0.72 -23.16 18.98
CA LEU A 245 0.43 -24.17 20.01
C LEU A 245 1.22 -25.45 19.74
N TYR A 246 1.91 -25.98 20.75
CA TYR A 246 2.69 -27.21 20.61
C TYR A 246 1.89 -28.48 20.93
N ASN A 247 1.85 -29.42 19.97
CA ASN A 247 1.34 -30.77 20.13
C ASN A 247 2.50 -31.75 20.39
N GLU A 248 2.74 -32.02 21.67
CA GLU A 248 3.77 -32.94 22.14
C GLU A 248 3.61 -34.38 21.62
N GLU A 249 2.38 -34.85 21.37
CA GLU A 249 2.14 -36.24 20.99
C GLU A 249 2.60 -36.55 19.57
N GLN A 250 2.52 -35.55 18.69
CA GLN A 250 2.87 -35.66 17.27
C GLN A 250 4.15 -34.89 16.92
N ASP A 251 4.77 -34.21 17.88
CA ASP A 251 5.88 -33.27 17.67
C ASP A 251 5.54 -32.26 16.57
N GLN A 252 4.48 -31.48 16.77
CA GLN A 252 3.97 -30.52 15.78
C GLN A 252 3.60 -29.19 16.42
N TYR A 253 3.71 -28.11 15.65
CA TYR A 253 3.26 -26.77 16.03
C TYR A 253 2.06 -26.37 15.16
N ILE A 254 1.03 -25.82 15.78
CA ILE A 254 -0.18 -25.35 15.10
C ILE A 254 -0.20 -23.83 15.17
N LEU A 255 -0.24 -23.16 14.01
CA LEU A 255 -0.45 -21.73 13.94
C LEU A 255 -1.92 -21.40 14.20
N LEU A 256 -2.19 -20.61 15.24
CA LEU A 256 -3.55 -20.36 15.75
C LEU A 256 -4.32 -19.33 14.90
N ASN A 257 -3.65 -18.25 14.49
CA ASN A 257 -4.18 -17.27 13.56
C ASN A 257 -3.04 -16.70 12.69
N ALA A 258 -3.10 -16.97 11.39
CA ALA A 258 -2.07 -16.55 10.45
C ALA A 258 -2.13 -15.05 10.10
N GLY A 259 -3.29 -14.41 10.26
CA GLY A 259 -3.49 -12.97 10.01
C GLY A 259 -2.84 -12.07 11.05
N LEU A 260 -2.45 -12.61 12.21
CA LEU A 260 -1.80 -11.86 13.28
C LEU A 260 -0.27 -11.98 13.30
N LEU A 261 0.31 -12.77 12.39
CA LEU A 261 1.75 -12.94 12.30
C LEU A 261 2.49 -11.60 12.14
N PRO A 262 2.08 -10.65 11.26
CA PRO A 262 2.84 -9.41 11.12
C PRO A 262 2.87 -8.58 12.41
N THR A 263 1.73 -8.50 13.10
CA THR A 263 1.61 -7.81 14.39
C THR A 263 2.43 -8.49 15.48
N ALA A 264 2.42 -9.82 15.55
CA ALA A 264 3.25 -10.59 16.48
C ALA A 264 4.75 -10.38 16.24
N ILE A 265 5.19 -10.30 14.97
CA ILE A 265 6.60 -10.01 14.64
C ILE A 265 6.99 -8.61 15.14
N VAL A 266 6.17 -7.59 14.86
CA VAL A 266 6.40 -6.22 15.32
C VAL A 266 6.50 -6.19 16.85
N PHE A 267 5.55 -6.82 17.55
CA PHE A 267 5.58 -6.97 19.00
C PHE A 267 6.89 -7.56 19.50
N TRP A 268 7.33 -8.69 18.95
CA TRP A 268 8.55 -9.35 19.40
C TRP A 268 9.81 -8.56 19.10
N ILE A 269 9.87 -7.84 17.97
CA ILE A 269 10.95 -6.89 17.70
C ILE A 269 11.02 -5.84 18.81
N THR A 270 9.89 -5.29 19.25
CA THR A 270 9.87 -4.32 20.35
C THR A 270 10.33 -4.92 21.68
N CYS A 271 9.94 -6.16 21.99
CA CYS A 271 10.41 -6.88 23.18
C CYS A 271 11.92 -7.14 23.13
N LEU A 272 12.45 -7.53 21.98
CA LEU A 272 13.89 -7.68 21.78
C LEU A 272 14.59 -6.32 21.95
N ALA A 273 14.05 -5.23 21.40
CA ALA A 273 14.63 -3.92 21.58
C ALA A 273 14.69 -3.50 23.06
N LYS A 274 13.67 -3.86 23.86
CA LYS A 274 13.67 -3.69 25.33
C LYS A 274 14.75 -4.55 26.00
N LYS A 275 14.86 -5.84 25.64
CA LYS A 275 15.92 -6.77 26.13
C LYS A 275 17.32 -6.19 25.95
N TYR A 276 17.56 -5.51 24.82
CA TYR A 276 18.84 -4.90 24.48
C TYR A 276 18.99 -3.43 24.90
N GLY A 277 18.00 -2.83 25.57
CA GLY A 277 18.06 -1.45 26.06
C GLY A 277 18.08 -0.37 24.96
N ILE A 278 17.51 -0.68 23.79
CA ILE A 278 17.48 0.20 22.60
C ILE A 278 16.06 0.54 22.14
N PHE A 279 15.05 0.23 22.95
CA PHE A 279 13.65 0.38 22.60
C PHE A 279 13.28 1.79 22.13
N GLU A 280 13.65 2.81 22.89
CA GLU A 280 13.37 4.22 22.58
C GLU A 280 14.00 4.64 21.25
N ASN A 281 15.22 4.19 20.98
CA ASN A 281 15.93 4.49 19.73
C ASN A 281 15.25 3.82 18.54
N VAL A 282 14.88 2.54 18.65
CA VAL A 282 14.16 1.80 17.60
C VAL A 282 12.83 2.49 17.29
N MET A 283 12.06 2.86 18.32
CA MET A 283 10.75 3.51 18.16
C MET A 283 10.85 4.92 17.57
N GLU A 284 11.84 5.72 17.97
CA GLU A 284 12.06 7.05 17.39
C GLU A 284 12.50 6.96 15.93
N ASN A 285 13.37 6.00 15.60
CA ASN A 285 13.81 5.74 14.23
C ASN A 285 12.66 5.25 13.34
N TYR A 286 11.82 4.34 13.83
CA TYR A 286 10.61 3.87 13.16
C TYR A 286 9.68 5.04 12.80
N ASN A 287 9.34 5.87 13.78
CA ASN A 287 8.43 7.00 13.59
C ASN A 287 9.04 8.11 12.73
N SER A 288 10.35 8.38 12.85
CA SER A 288 11.05 9.34 12.01
C SER A 288 11.14 8.89 10.55
N TYR A 289 11.36 7.61 10.31
CA TYR A 289 11.39 7.02 8.98
C TYR A 289 10.02 7.12 8.30
N ILE A 290 8.95 6.72 8.98
CA ILE A 290 7.59 6.83 8.42
C ILE A 290 7.22 8.27 8.14
N PHE A 291 7.55 9.22 9.03
CA PHE A 291 7.32 10.64 8.76
C PHE A 291 8.10 11.15 7.55
N HIS A 292 9.31 10.61 7.30
CA HIS A 292 10.07 10.91 6.09
C HIS A 292 9.42 10.33 4.83
N GLU A 293 8.88 9.10 4.88
CA GLU A 293 8.11 8.52 3.79
C GLU A 293 6.83 9.32 3.51
N CYS A 294 6.09 9.75 4.53
CA CYS A 294 4.93 10.64 4.35
C CYS A 294 5.28 11.93 3.58
N LYS A 295 6.45 12.52 3.85
CA LYS A 295 6.93 13.69 3.07
C LYS A 295 7.22 13.34 1.62
N LYS A 296 7.67 12.11 1.32
CA LYS A 296 7.83 11.65 -0.07
C LYS A 296 6.47 11.45 -0.74
N TYR A 297 5.50 10.86 -0.04
CA TYR A 297 4.14 10.69 -0.57
C TYR A 297 3.53 12.05 -0.94
N LEU A 298 3.67 13.06 -0.07
CA LEU A 298 3.25 14.43 -0.38
C LEU A 298 4.00 15.02 -1.59
N ARG A 299 5.30 14.75 -1.74
CA ARG A 299 6.07 15.16 -2.93
C ARG A 299 5.60 14.49 -4.21
N TYR A 300 5.19 13.23 -4.15
CA TYR A 300 4.60 12.52 -5.29
C TYR A 300 3.25 13.12 -5.70
N LEU A 301 2.51 13.71 -4.76
CA LEU A 301 1.33 14.52 -4.99
C LEU A 301 1.65 15.98 -5.38
N GLY A 302 2.90 16.30 -5.73
CA GLY A 302 3.31 17.64 -6.19
C GLY A 302 3.65 18.63 -5.08
N HIS A 303 3.49 18.28 -3.80
CA HIS A 303 3.73 19.21 -2.69
C HIS A 303 5.23 19.40 -2.39
N LYS A 304 5.66 20.64 -2.16
CA LYS A 304 7.08 20.97 -1.94
C LYS A 304 7.28 21.61 -0.58
N LYS A 305 8.41 21.32 0.07
CA LYS A 305 8.78 21.94 1.35
C LYS A 305 8.88 23.45 1.18
N VAL A 306 8.30 24.21 2.11
CA VAL A 306 8.46 25.67 2.18
C VAL A 306 9.53 26.07 3.19
N LEU A 307 9.94 27.34 3.15
CA LEU A 307 10.86 27.94 4.13
C LEU A 307 10.04 28.58 5.25
N GLU A 308 9.70 27.82 6.29
CA GLU A 308 8.86 28.30 7.41
C GLU A 308 9.43 29.52 8.15
N SER A 309 10.76 29.65 8.17
CA SER A 309 11.44 30.80 8.78
C SER A 309 11.06 32.13 8.13
N GLN A 310 10.71 32.14 6.84
CA GLN A 310 10.23 33.34 6.15
C GLN A 310 8.84 33.78 6.60
N MET A 311 8.03 32.85 7.12
CA MET A 311 6.70 33.09 7.68
C MET A 311 6.74 33.33 9.20
N GLY A 312 7.93 33.29 9.83
CA GLY A 312 8.07 33.36 11.29
C GLY A 312 7.43 32.17 12.01
N ILE A 313 7.39 31.00 11.37
CA ILE A 313 6.82 29.76 11.90
C ILE A 313 7.92 28.88 12.48
N GLU A 314 7.74 28.47 13.72
CA GLU A 314 8.55 27.45 14.38
C GLU A 314 7.78 26.13 14.38
N LEU A 315 8.34 25.10 13.74
CA LEU A 315 7.74 23.77 13.67
C LEU A 315 8.13 22.92 14.88
N PHE A 316 7.16 22.22 15.45
CA PHE A 316 7.40 21.26 16.51
C PHE A 316 7.95 19.94 15.97
N ASN A 317 8.90 19.39 16.73
CA ASN A 317 9.46 18.06 16.52
C ASN A 317 9.77 17.45 17.89
N CYS A 318 8.75 16.88 18.53
CA CYS A 318 8.84 16.28 19.84
C CYS A 318 8.37 14.81 19.82
N SER A 319 8.56 14.13 20.95
CA SER A 319 8.09 12.77 21.12
C SER A 319 6.56 12.71 21.00
N GLY A 320 6.04 11.81 20.17
CA GLY A 320 4.62 11.68 19.86
C GLY A 320 4.04 12.68 18.85
N TYR A 321 4.73 13.77 18.50
CA TYR A 321 4.18 14.80 17.60
C TYR A 321 5.23 15.56 16.75
N LYS A 322 4.98 15.67 15.44
CA LYS A 322 5.84 16.38 14.48
C LYS A 322 5.02 17.22 13.51
N GLU A 323 5.62 18.29 12.98
CA GLU A 323 4.96 19.21 12.06
C GLU A 323 5.73 19.38 10.74
N TYR A 324 4.99 19.68 9.68
CA TYR A 324 5.54 19.99 8.36
C TYR A 324 4.59 20.92 7.61
N ILE A 325 5.13 21.87 6.86
CA ILE A 325 4.35 22.72 5.96
C ILE A 325 4.87 22.52 4.54
N ALA A 326 3.93 22.43 3.60
CA ALA A 326 4.20 22.23 2.18
C ALA A 326 3.44 23.24 1.33
N SER A 327 3.98 23.60 0.17
CA SER A 327 3.24 24.26 -0.88
C SER A 327 2.42 23.26 -1.66
N VAL A 328 1.28 23.69 -2.18
CA VAL A 328 0.51 22.94 -3.18
C VAL A 328 0.77 23.51 -4.57
N GLN A 329 0.02 24.53 -4.98
CA GLN A 329 0.25 25.38 -6.15
C GLN A 329 0.04 26.86 -5.77
N ASN A 330 0.67 27.78 -6.50
CA ASN A 330 0.55 29.22 -6.27
C ASN A 330 0.84 29.61 -4.80
N ASN A 331 -0.10 30.31 -4.14
CA ASN A 331 0.02 30.76 -2.75
C ASN A 331 -0.61 29.77 -1.74
N GLN A 332 -1.01 28.56 -2.17
CA GLN A 332 -1.68 27.58 -1.32
C GLN A 332 -0.70 26.76 -0.49
N LEU A 333 -1.08 26.52 0.76
CA LEU A 333 -0.27 25.82 1.75
C LEU A 333 -1.04 24.66 2.39
N VAL A 334 -0.32 23.59 2.70
CA VAL A 334 -0.80 22.45 3.50
C VAL A 334 -0.02 22.41 4.81
N ILE A 335 -0.75 22.42 5.92
CA ILE A 335 -0.23 22.13 7.25
C ILE A 335 -0.36 20.63 7.50
N VAL A 336 0.72 19.99 7.93
CA VAL A 336 0.75 18.57 8.28
C VAL A 336 1.06 18.44 9.76
N GLN A 337 0.16 17.79 10.49
CA GLN A 337 0.34 17.38 11.88
C GLN A 337 0.49 15.86 11.93
N TYR A 338 1.64 15.39 12.37
CA TYR A 338 1.98 13.96 12.47
C TYR A 338 1.93 13.53 13.93
N LEU A 339 0.90 12.77 14.29
CA LEU A 339 0.71 12.19 15.62
C LEU A 339 1.14 10.73 15.59
N TYR A 340 1.88 10.30 16.59
CA TYR A 340 2.35 8.92 16.61
C TYR A 340 2.43 8.26 17.97
N ASP A 341 2.34 6.93 17.91
CA ASP A 341 2.58 6.02 19.02
C ASP A 341 4.09 5.91 19.30
N ASP A 342 4.49 6.23 20.54
CA ASP A 342 5.86 6.11 21.03
C ASP A 342 6.15 4.72 21.64
N GLY A 343 5.18 3.80 21.58
CA GLY A 343 5.29 2.42 22.04
C GLY A 343 5.29 2.27 23.56
N LYS A 344 5.06 3.35 24.32
CA LYS A 344 4.94 3.27 25.78
C LYS A 344 3.77 2.36 26.14
N ASN A 345 4.00 1.52 27.16
CA ASN A 345 3.07 0.49 27.62
C ASN A 345 2.57 -0.44 26.50
N TYR A 346 3.35 -0.63 25.42
CA TYR A 346 3.05 -1.63 24.40
C TYR A 346 3.49 -3.00 24.93
N ASP A 347 2.53 -3.83 25.30
CA ASP A 347 2.68 -5.16 25.88
C ASP A 347 1.54 -6.09 25.41
N ALA A 348 1.51 -7.32 25.92
CA ALA A 348 0.56 -8.35 25.46
C ALA A 348 -0.91 -8.02 25.77
N TYR A 349 -1.19 -7.11 26.71
CA TYR A 349 -2.54 -6.70 27.10
C TYR A 349 -2.98 -5.41 26.40
N THR A 350 -2.10 -4.77 25.64
CA THR A 350 -2.36 -3.47 25.03
C THR A 350 -2.13 -3.46 23.53
N LEU A 351 -1.93 -4.62 22.91
CA LEU A 351 -1.54 -4.77 21.50
C LEU A 351 -2.52 -4.05 20.57
N HIS A 352 -3.81 -4.18 20.85
CA HIS A 352 -4.93 -3.58 20.10
C HIS A 352 -5.66 -2.48 20.86
N SER A 353 -5.28 -2.22 22.11
CA SER A 353 -5.95 -1.24 22.95
C SER A 353 -5.62 0.21 22.54
N PRO A 354 -6.58 1.16 22.64
CA PRO A 354 -6.33 2.56 22.31
C PRO A 354 -5.24 3.22 23.18
N VAL A 355 -4.44 4.09 22.57
CA VAL A 355 -3.43 4.89 23.27
C VAL A 355 -4.08 6.15 23.82
N ASN A 356 -4.09 6.29 25.15
CA ASN A 356 -4.62 7.47 25.81
C ASN A 356 -3.57 8.58 25.94
N LYS A 357 -3.42 9.40 24.89
CA LYS A 357 -2.58 10.62 24.90
C LYS A 357 -3.45 11.87 25.04
N LYS A 358 -3.90 12.16 26.27
CA LYS A 358 -4.75 13.33 26.56
C LYS A 358 -4.17 14.65 26.06
N GLU A 359 -2.84 14.77 26.06
CA GLU A 359 -2.09 15.92 25.55
C GLU A 359 -2.40 16.28 24.10
N PHE A 360 -2.82 15.31 23.27
CA PHE A 360 -3.19 15.56 21.87
C PHE A 360 -4.47 16.38 21.73
N ASN A 361 -5.38 16.32 22.70
CA ASN A 361 -6.64 17.09 22.65
C ASN A 361 -6.41 18.60 22.79
N ASP A 362 -5.33 19.00 23.48
CA ASP A 362 -5.00 20.41 23.68
C ASP A 362 -3.97 20.86 22.64
N MET A 363 -2.95 20.04 22.38
CA MET A 363 -1.84 20.39 21.49
C MET A 363 -2.28 20.55 20.02
N VAL A 364 -3.15 19.67 19.51
CA VAL A 364 -3.56 19.73 18.08
C VAL A 364 -4.27 21.04 17.74
N PRO A 365 -5.33 21.47 18.47
CA PRO A 365 -5.98 22.76 18.22
C PRO A 365 -5.07 23.97 18.46
N GLU A 366 -4.27 23.96 19.53
CA GLU A 366 -3.37 25.08 19.85
C GLU A 366 -2.36 25.34 18.73
N ARG A 367 -1.72 24.27 18.24
CA ARG A 367 -0.73 24.36 17.17
C ARG A 367 -1.36 24.74 15.84
N LEU A 368 -2.54 24.21 15.54
CA LEU A 368 -3.26 24.59 14.33
C LEU A 368 -3.62 26.09 14.33
N ALA A 369 -4.11 26.62 15.46
CA ALA A 369 -4.40 28.05 15.61
C ALA A 369 -3.14 28.92 15.44
N TYR A 370 -2.00 28.48 15.98
CA TYR A 370 -0.71 29.14 15.79
C TYR A 370 -0.30 29.21 14.31
N HIS A 371 -0.36 28.08 13.58
CA HIS A 371 -0.01 28.05 12.16
C HIS A 371 -0.93 28.93 11.32
N TYR A 372 -2.26 28.84 11.51
CA TYR A 372 -3.22 29.70 10.83
C TYR A 372 -2.92 31.18 11.06
N SER A 373 -2.66 31.58 12.31
CA SER A 373 -2.35 32.98 12.63
C SER A 373 -1.12 33.46 11.88
N LYS A 374 -0.05 32.66 11.83
CA LYS A 374 1.22 33.06 11.20
C LYS A 374 1.15 33.08 9.68
N ILE A 375 0.48 32.10 9.08
CA ILE A 375 0.31 32.02 7.63
C ILE A 375 -0.57 33.18 7.13
N VAL A 376 -1.61 33.56 7.87
CA VAL A 376 -2.46 34.72 7.54
C VAL A 376 -1.70 36.04 7.75
N GLU A 377 -0.90 36.17 8.81
CA GLU A 377 -0.02 37.33 9.04
C GLU A 377 0.98 37.52 7.87
N TYR A 378 1.43 36.42 7.27
CA TYR A 378 2.31 36.44 6.09
C TYR A 378 1.60 36.85 4.78
N GLY A 379 0.26 36.81 4.75
CA GLY A 379 -0.54 37.28 3.61
C GLY A 379 -1.23 36.20 2.79
N VAL A 380 -1.34 34.96 3.29
CA VAL A 380 -2.12 33.90 2.65
C VAL A 380 -3.54 33.88 3.22
N ASN A 381 -4.55 33.79 2.34
CA ASN A 381 -5.95 33.74 2.75
C ASN A 381 -6.27 32.40 3.44
N LYS A 382 -7.22 32.41 4.39
CA LYS A 382 -7.61 31.18 5.11
C LYS A 382 -8.12 30.07 4.19
N GLU A 383 -8.77 30.44 3.08
CA GLU A 383 -9.28 29.53 2.04
C GLU A 383 -8.18 28.86 1.20
N ASP A 384 -6.93 29.32 1.33
CA ASP A 384 -5.76 28.75 0.66
C ASP A 384 -4.91 27.89 1.62
N ILE A 385 -5.42 27.59 2.81
CA ILE A 385 -4.75 26.81 3.85
C ILE A 385 -5.50 25.51 4.10
N PHE A 386 -4.85 24.39 3.81
CA PHE A 386 -5.38 23.03 3.98
C PHE A 386 -4.66 22.31 5.12
N VAL A 387 -5.30 21.30 5.71
CA VAL A 387 -4.78 20.57 6.88
C VAL A 387 -4.81 19.07 6.62
N ILE A 388 -3.69 18.40 6.91
CA ILE A 388 -3.57 16.95 6.93
C ILE A 388 -3.17 16.52 8.34
N ILE A 389 -3.92 15.59 8.91
CA ILE A 389 -3.61 14.95 10.18
C ILE A 389 -3.23 13.50 9.91
N ILE A 390 -1.97 13.16 10.17
CA ILE A 390 -1.43 11.83 9.94
C ILE A 390 -1.29 11.10 11.28
N ILE A 391 -1.88 9.92 11.41
CA ILE A 391 -1.85 9.10 12.62
C ILE A 391 -1.05 7.83 12.38
N ASN A 392 0.11 7.68 13.05
CA ASN A 392 0.92 6.48 12.97
C ASN A 392 0.88 5.68 14.28
N SER A 393 0.61 4.38 14.22
CA SER A 393 0.64 3.51 15.39
C SER A 393 1.18 2.12 15.06
N LEU A 394 1.39 1.30 16.07
CA LEU A 394 1.77 -0.11 15.93
C LEU A 394 0.55 -1.05 15.89
N GLY A 395 -0.62 -0.56 15.47
CA GLY A 395 -1.89 -1.31 15.52
C GLY A 395 -2.87 -0.80 16.60
N ARG A 396 -2.44 0.16 17.44
CA ARG A 396 -3.27 0.78 18.48
C ARG A 396 -4.03 2.01 17.94
N GLY A 397 -5.27 2.20 18.35
CA GLY A 397 -6.02 3.42 18.04
C GLY A 397 -5.44 4.66 18.75
N ILE A 398 -5.44 5.82 18.11
CA ILE A 398 -5.04 7.11 18.73
C ILE A 398 -6.19 8.10 18.59
N ALA A 399 -6.66 8.62 19.72
CA ALA A 399 -7.69 9.65 19.77
C ALA A 399 -7.09 11.05 19.96
N TYR A 400 -7.69 12.05 19.31
CA TYR A 400 -7.40 13.46 19.49
C TYR A 400 -8.66 14.30 19.26
N GLY A 401 -8.65 15.53 19.76
CA GLY A 401 -9.78 16.46 19.67
C GLY A 401 -9.51 17.56 18.67
N ILE A 402 -10.44 17.79 17.74
CA ILE A 402 -10.47 18.96 16.87
C ILE A 402 -11.90 19.45 16.69
N LYS A 403 -12.10 20.77 16.72
CA LYS A 403 -13.42 21.40 16.58
C LYS A 403 -13.58 22.02 15.20
N LYS A 404 -14.83 22.12 14.73
CA LYS A 404 -15.17 22.66 13.40
C LYS A 404 -14.60 24.07 13.13
N TYR A 405 -14.43 24.89 14.17
CA TYR A 405 -13.91 26.25 14.05
C TYR A 405 -12.37 26.34 14.10
N ASP A 406 -11.67 25.22 14.28
CA ASP A 406 -10.20 25.19 14.32
C ASP A 406 -9.59 25.19 12.90
N TYR A 407 -10.41 24.96 11.86
CA TYR A 407 -9.99 24.87 10.46
C TYR A 407 -10.97 25.57 9.51
N PHE A 408 -10.52 25.86 8.29
CA PHE A 408 -11.39 26.38 7.22
C PHE A 408 -12.08 25.25 6.46
N TYR A 409 -11.32 24.24 6.03
CA TYR A 409 -11.84 23.00 5.45
C TYR A 409 -11.61 21.82 6.41
N PRO A 410 -12.51 20.82 6.46
CA PRO A 410 -12.29 19.60 7.23
C PRO A 410 -10.91 19.00 6.91
N PRO A 411 -10.10 18.62 7.92
CA PRO A 411 -8.79 18.05 7.66
C PRO A 411 -8.86 16.70 6.94
N LEU A 412 -7.87 16.41 6.12
CA LEU A 412 -7.61 15.05 5.64
C LEU A 412 -7.05 14.22 6.80
N ARG A 413 -7.77 13.22 7.27
CA ARG A 413 -7.34 12.35 8.39
C ARG A 413 -6.94 11.00 7.84
N VAL A 414 -5.67 10.66 7.91
CA VAL A 414 -5.17 9.42 7.30
C VAL A 414 -4.10 8.79 8.18
N ASN A 415 -3.93 7.48 8.07
CA ASN A 415 -2.70 6.83 8.48
C ASN A 415 -1.65 6.90 7.35
N PRO A 416 -0.36 6.64 7.62
CA PRO A 416 0.69 6.69 6.60
C PRO A 416 0.48 5.75 5.40
N PHE A 417 -0.14 4.59 5.59
CA PHE A 417 -0.43 3.64 4.52
C PHE A 417 -1.53 4.16 3.58
N GLU A 418 -2.56 4.81 4.11
CA GLU A 418 -3.60 5.46 3.31
C GLU A 418 -3.01 6.62 2.49
N LEU A 419 -2.14 7.43 3.09
CA LEU A 419 -1.44 8.50 2.37
C LEU A 419 -0.55 7.95 1.25
N MET A 420 0.11 6.80 1.49
CA MET A 420 0.86 6.08 0.45
C MET A 420 -0.08 5.69 -0.70
N CYS A 421 -1.24 5.10 -0.40
CA CYS A 421 -2.23 4.70 -1.42
C CYS A 421 -2.71 5.90 -2.25
N ILE A 422 -3.05 7.03 -1.61
CA ILE A 422 -3.43 8.27 -2.30
C ILE A 422 -2.28 8.74 -3.22
N SER A 423 -1.05 8.73 -2.73
CA SER A 423 0.12 9.17 -3.52
C SER A 423 0.42 8.30 -4.75
N ILE A 424 -0.02 7.03 -4.73
CA ILE A 424 0.14 6.09 -5.85
C ILE A 424 -1.01 6.27 -6.85
N ASN A 425 -2.26 6.31 -6.36
CA ASN A 425 -3.45 6.41 -7.20
C ASN A 425 -3.51 7.78 -7.90
N GLU A 426 -3.28 8.88 -7.16
CA GLU A 426 -3.49 10.26 -7.62
C GLU A 426 -2.19 10.99 -7.99
N LYS A 427 -1.09 10.25 -8.25
CA LYS A 427 0.23 10.82 -8.57
C LYS A 427 0.21 11.86 -9.72
N THR A 428 -0.75 11.75 -10.64
CA THR A 428 -0.87 12.66 -11.79
C THR A 428 -1.62 13.96 -11.47
N GLU A 429 -2.29 14.03 -10.31
CA GLU A 429 -3.15 15.13 -9.89
C GLU A 429 -2.48 15.93 -8.75
N SER A 430 -1.64 16.91 -9.11
CA SER A 430 -0.82 17.73 -8.18
C SER A 430 -1.63 18.55 -7.14
N ILE A 431 -2.94 18.68 -7.37
CA ILE A 431 -3.89 19.44 -6.53
C ILE A 431 -5.05 18.58 -6.03
N PHE A 432 -4.91 17.26 -6.03
CA PHE A 432 -5.92 16.32 -5.56
C PHE A 432 -6.43 16.63 -4.15
N ILE A 433 -5.53 16.78 -3.17
CA ILE A 433 -5.90 17.01 -1.77
C ILE A 433 -6.75 18.29 -1.60
N PRO A 434 -6.33 19.47 -2.11
CA PRO A 434 -7.18 20.66 -2.08
C PRO A 434 -8.57 20.47 -2.71
N ARG A 435 -8.65 19.82 -3.87
CA ARG A 435 -9.91 19.58 -4.59
C ARG A 435 -10.86 18.71 -3.77
N TYR A 436 -10.36 17.58 -3.28
CA TYR A 436 -11.09 16.69 -2.40
C TYR A 436 -11.60 17.40 -1.13
N LEU A 437 -10.74 18.16 -0.43
CA LEU A 437 -11.15 18.84 0.81
C LEU A 437 -12.19 19.95 0.57
N LYS A 438 -12.11 20.65 -0.57
CA LYS A 438 -13.13 21.63 -0.97
C LYS A 438 -14.47 20.95 -1.27
N ALA A 439 -14.45 19.86 -2.04
CA ALA A 439 -15.64 19.09 -2.35
C ALA A 439 -16.28 18.52 -1.07
N LYS A 440 -15.47 17.93 -0.18
CA LYS A 440 -15.91 17.40 1.12
C LYS A 440 -16.55 18.47 2.00
N ASN A 441 -16.03 19.70 1.98
CA ASN A 441 -16.58 20.80 2.77
C ASN A 441 -18.01 21.23 2.36
N SER A 442 -18.45 20.90 1.14
CA SER A 442 -19.84 21.13 0.71
C SER A 442 -20.84 20.18 1.36
N LEU A 443 -20.36 19.05 1.90
CA LEU A 443 -21.18 18.01 2.48
C LEU A 443 -21.50 18.29 3.95
N ARG A 444 -22.73 17.95 4.35
CA ARG A 444 -23.06 17.79 5.77
C ARG A 444 -22.78 16.35 6.17
N THR A 445 -21.58 16.07 6.68
CA THR A 445 -21.20 14.70 7.08
C THR A 445 -21.28 14.48 8.59
N PHE A 446 -21.55 13.24 8.99
CA PHE A 446 -21.34 12.78 10.36
C PHE A 446 -19.92 12.20 10.47
N GLU A 447 -18.94 13.04 10.81
CA GLU A 447 -17.55 12.60 11.00
C GLU A 447 -17.35 11.99 12.39
N THR A 448 -17.28 10.67 12.48
CA THR A 448 -16.84 9.99 13.72
C THR A 448 -15.32 10.00 13.89
N GLY A 449 -14.57 10.14 12.79
CA GLY A 449 -13.10 10.03 12.79
C GLY A 449 -12.58 8.62 13.10
N ILE A 450 -13.46 7.61 13.11
CA ILE A 450 -13.13 6.21 13.40
C ILE A 450 -12.86 5.43 12.10
N LEU A 451 -13.61 5.71 11.05
CA LEU A 451 -13.52 5.00 9.78
C LEU A 451 -12.40 5.54 8.90
N SER A 452 -11.86 4.69 8.03
CA SER A 452 -10.91 5.10 7.00
C SER A 452 -11.46 6.23 6.13
N GLU A 453 -10.66 7.28 5.93
CA GLU A 453 -10.98 8.38 5.02
C GLU A 453 -10.99 7.92 3.54
N LEU A 454 -10.34 6.78 3.25
CA LEU A 454 -10.37 6.19 1.90
C LEU A 454 -11.76 5.77 1.46
N ASN A 455 -12.69 5.45 2.39
CA ASN A 455 -14.08 5.15 2.01
C ASN A 455 -14.72 6.34 1.28
N GLN A 456 -14.50 7.56 1.77
CA GLN A 456 -15.01 8.80 1.15
C GLN A 456 -14.26 9.12 -0.16
N ILE A 457 -12.95 8.93 -0.18
CA ILE A 457 -12.12 9.16 -1.37
C ILE A 457 -12.50 8.19 -2.50
N GLU A 458 -12.77 6.93 -2.19
CA GLU A 458 -13.21 5.92 -3.16
C GLU A 458 -14.49 6.36 -3.86
N MET A 459 -15.51 6.76 -3.09
CA MET A 459 -16.77 7.27 -3.63
C MET A 459 -16.55 8.51 -4.50
N TYR A 460 -15.74 9.46 -4.02
CA TYR A 460 -15.40 10.67 -4.75
C TYR A 460 -14.75 10.37 -6.11
N CYS A 461 -13.71 9.53 -6.13
CA CYS A 461 -12.95 9.21 -7.34
C CYS A 461 -13.77 8.38 -8.34
N ASN A 462 -14.56 7.41 -7.85
CA ASN A 462 -15.40 6.56 -8.71
C ASN A 462 -16.54 7.33 -9.37
N ASN A 463 -16.93 8.47 -8.80
CA ASN A 463 -17.95 9.35 -9.34
C ASN A 463 -17.33 10.56 -10.06
N ASN A 464 -16.26 10.34 -10.83
CA ASN A 464 -15.56 11.36 -11.61
C ASN A 464 -15.13 12.58 -10.78
N TYR A 465 -14.57 12.32 -9.59
CA TYR A 465 -14.11 13.34 -8.65
C TYR A 465 -15.25 14.25 -8.19
N SER A 466 -16.41 13.69 -7.88
CA SER A 466 -17.59 14.43 -7.42
C SER A 466 -18.35 13.68 -6.32
N PHE A 467 -18.97 14.42 -5.39
CA PHE A 467 -19.93 13.86 -4.44
C PHE A 467 -21.39 14.03 -4.88
N TYR A 468 -21.63 14.60 -6.06
CA TYR A 468 -22.96 14.76 -6.62
C TYR A 468 -23.55 13.38 -6.97
N MET A 469 -24.69 13.04 -6.34
CA MET A 469 -25.36 11.76 -6.60
C MET A 469 -26.52 11.91 -7.58
N ASN A 470 -27.42 12.86 -7.32
CA ASN A 470 -28.59 13.15 -8.15
C ASN A 470 -29.20 14.53 -7.81
N ASP A 471 -30.20 14.94 -8.60
CA ASP A 471 -30.90 16.22 -8.47
C ASP A 471 -31.95 16.23 -7.33
N ASP A 472 -32.19 15.11 -6.64
CA ASP A 472 -33.30 14.98 -5.69
C ASP A 472 -33.05 15.70 -4.36
N PHE A 473 -31.78 16.03 -4.04
CA PHE A 473 -31.43 16.70 -2.80
C PHE A 473 -30.15 17.54 -2.90
N ALA A 474 -30.09 18.57 -2.06
CA ALA A 474 -28.86 19.35 -1.86
C ALA A 474 -27.93 18.62 -0.85
N PRO A 475 -26.68 18.29 -1.22
CA PRO A 475 -25.73 17.60 -0.33
C PRO A 475 -25.40 18.35 0.97
N SER A 476 -25.61 19.66 1.01
CA SER A 476 -25.43 20.51 2.18
C SER A 476 -26.60 20.46 3.18
N GLU A 477 -27.78 20.01 2.74
CA GLU A 477 -29.00 19.97 3.56
C GLU A 477 -29.17 18.60 4.25
N ILE A 478 -28.73 17.53 3.59
CA ILE A 478 -28.88 16.15 4.07
C ILE A 478 -27.60 15.67 4.75
N THR A 479 -27.75 15.09 5.95
CA THR A 479 -26.62 14.43 6.61
C THR A 479 -26.25 13.16 5.86
N THR A 480 -25.06 13.15 5.25
CA THR A 480 -24.51 12.00 4.53
C THR A 480 -23.69 11.12 5.47
N TYR A 481 -23.92 9.81 5.42
CA TYR A 481 -23.15 8.79 6.14
C TYR A 481 -22.41 7.91 5.13
N PHE A 482 -21.11 7.76 5.33
CA PHE A 482 -20.26 6.90 4.52
C PHE A 482 -20.08 5.58 5.26
N ALA A 483 -20.46 4.48 4.63
CA ALA A 483 -20.29 3.15 5.18
C ALA A 483 -18.80 2.71 5.11
N PRO A 484 -18.33 1.86 6.03
CA PRO A 484 -17.04 1.20 5.88
C PRO A 484 -17.08 0.14 4.77
N GLY A 485 -15.91 -0.18 4.21
CA GLY A 485 -15.72 -1.26 3.22
C GLY A 485 -15.06 -0.78 1.94
N ASP A 486 -15.52 0.37 1.41
CA ASP A 486 -15.06 0.94 0.14
C ASP A 486 -13.54 1.22 0.08
N SER A 487 -12.87 1.41 1.23
CA SER A 487 -11.42 1.60 1.31
C SER A 487 -10.61 0.46 0.69
N LEU A 488 -11.13 -0.78 0.71
CA LEU A 488 -10.45 -1.95 0.17
C LEU A 488 -10.17 -1.84 -1.33
N ASP A 489 -11.12 -1.34 -2.13
CA ASP A 489 -10.94 -1.17 -3.57
C ASP A 489 -9.85 -0.14 -3.88
N TYR A 490 -9.84 0.96 -3.13
CA TYR A 490 -8.84 2.01 -3.28
C TYR A 490 -7.43 1.47 -2.98
N ILE A 491 -7.29 0.70 -1.89
CA ILE A 491 -6.04 0.05 -1.49
C ILE A 491 -5.60 -0.99 -2.54
N MET A 492 -6.51 -1.86 -2.99
CA MET A 492 -6.20 -2.86 -4.01
C MET A 492 -5.71 -2.21 -5.30
N ARG A 493 -6.34 -1.13 -5.75
CA ARG A 493 -5.87 -0.36 -6.90
C ARG A 493 -4.45 0.17 -6.69
N ALA A 494 -4.15 0.75 -5.53
CA ALA A 494 -2.83 1.30 -5.25
C ALA A 494 -1.74 0.21 -5.25
N ILE A 495 -1.96 -0.88 -4.51
CA ILE A 495 -0.99 -1.98 -4.40
C ILE A 495 -0.76 -2.67 -5.74
N GLN A 496 -1.82 -2.90 -6.54
CA GLN A 496 -1.68 -3.48 -7.87
C GLN A 496 -1.05 -2.53 -8.89
N LYS A 497 -1.27 -1.22 -8.76
CA LYS A 497 -0.68 -0.19 -9.62
C LYS A 497 0.82 -0.08 -9.41
N GLU A 498 1.28 -0.12 -8.16
CA GLU A 498 2.69 -0.02 -7.84
C GLU A 498 3.42 -1.37 -7.91
N ASP A 499 2.77 -2.48 -7.55
CA ASP A 499 3.28 -3.86 -7.63
C ASP A 499 4.75 -3.98 -7.15
N ARG A 500 5.01 -3.33 -6.02
CA ARG A 500 6.33 -3.12 -5.42
C ARG A 500 6.91 -4.43 -4.91
N ARG A 501 8.17 -4.72 -5.28
CA ARG A 501 8.84 -6.00 -4.98
C ARG A 501 10.36 -5.88 -5.01
N LEU A 502 11.03 -6.88 -4.46
CA LEU A 502 12.48 -7.10 -4.61
C LEU A 502 12.78 -8.00 -5.81
N VAL A 503 13.83 -7.70 -6.56
CA VAL A 503 14.34 -8.54 -7.64
C VAL A 503 15.85 -8.63 -7.55
N GLU A 504 16.44 -9.72 -8.02
CA GLU A 504 17.90 -9.92 -7.98
C GLU A 504 18.61 -8.93 -8.91
N ASP A 505 19.80 -8.50 -8.50
CA ASP A 505 20.73 -7.82 -9.40
C ASP A 505 21.32 -8.79 -10.43
N SER A 506 22.07 -8.25 -11.40
CA SER A 506 22.72 -9.03 -12.47
C SER A 506 23.85 -9.95 -11.98
N GLN A 507 24.28 -9.79 -10.72
CA GLN A 507 25.33 -10.59 -10.09
C GLN A 507 24.75 -11.69 -9.18
N GLY A 508 23.45 -11.66 -8.87
CA GLY A 508 22.80 -12.54 -7.90
C GLY A 508 23.30 -12.33 -6.46
N ILE A 509 23.84 -11.14 -6.15
CA ILE A 509 24.43 -10.84 -4.83
C ILE A 509 23.47 -10.01 -3.99
N MET A 510 22.76 -9.08 -4.62
CA MET A 510 21.85 -8.16 -3.94
C MET A 510 20.44 -8.21 -4.51
N PHE A 511 19.48 -7.83 -3.67
CA PHE A 511 18.11 -7.57 -4.09
C PHE A 511 17.91 -6.06 -4.22
N CYS A 512 17.32 -5.64 -5.34
CA CYS A 512 16.93 -4.27 -5.60
C CYS A 512 15.41 -4.14 -5.59
N GLU A 513 14.93 -3.03 -5.04
CA GLU A 513 13.50 -2.68 -5.05
C GLU A 513 13.09 -2.18 -6.44
N VAL A 514 11.93 -2.62 -6.92
CA VAL A 514 11.33 -2.17 -8.17
C VAL A 514 9.83 -1.93 -8.00
N ILE A 515 9.30 -1.00 -8.80
CA ILE A 515 7.88 -0.71 -8.92
C ILE A 515 7.43 -0.81 -10.38
N LEU A 516 6.17 -1.16 -10.61
CA LEU A 516 5.59 -1.33 -11.94
C LEU A 516 5.37 0.03 -12.61
N ASN A 517 5.90 0.17 -13.82
CA ASN A 517 5.77 1.37 -14.64
C ASN A 517 4.80 1.17 -15.82
N ASP A 518 4.85 0.00 -16.48
CA ASP A 518 3.91 -0.37 -17.54
C ASP A 518 3.21 -1.69 -17.19
N ARG A 519 1.93 -1.61 -16.82
CA ARG A 519 1.11 -2.78 -16.45
C ARG A 519 0.91 -3.76 -17.60
N LYS A 520 0.73 -3.28 -18.82
CA LYS A 520 0.47 -4.12 -19.99
C LYS A 520 1.70 -4.96 -20.33
N ARG A 521 2.88 -4.34 -20.26
CA ARG A 521 4.16 -4.95 -20.64
C ARG A 521 4.92 -5.57 -19.48
N LYS A 522 4.49 -5.32 -18.24
CA LYS A 522 5.18 -5.73 -17.02
C LYS A 522 6.62 -5.21 -16.99
N ILE A 523 6.77 -3.92 -17.27
CA ILE A 523 8.06 -3.22 -17.17
C ILE A 523 8.10 -2.55 -15.80
N TYR A 524 9.17 -2.82 -15.06
CA TYR A 524 9.42 -2.27 -13.73
C TYR A 524 10.57 -1.26 -13.76
N VAL A 525 10.63 -0.38 -12.76
CA VAL A 525 11.69 0.64 -12.60
C VAL A 525 12.18 0.69 -11.16
N ASP A 526 13.44 1.06 -10.96
CA ASP A 526 13.99 1.35 -9.62
C ASP A 526 13.44 2.69 -9.10
N PRO A 527 12.64 2.72 -8.01
CA PRO A 527 12.09 3.96 -7.46
C PRO A 527 13.16 4.87 -6.82
N ASN A 528 14.38 4.39 -6.61
CA ASN A 528 15.50 5.10 -6.01
C ASN A 528 16.56 5.58 -7.02
N CYS A 529 16.26 5.49 -8.33
CA CYS A 529 17.12 5.87 -9.46
C CYS A 529 17.87 7.22 -9.26
N ILE A 530 17.16 8.26 -8.84
CA ILE A 530 17.72 9.62 -8.64
C ILE A 530 18.83 9.63 -7.58
N LYS A 531 18.69 8.88 -6.48
CA LYS A 531 19.70 8.83 -5.42
C LYS A 531 20.98 8.16 -5.89
N ARG A 532 20.87 7.21 -6.82
CA ARG A 532 21.99 6.43 -7.38
C ARG A 532 22.65 7.13 -8.57
N GLN A 533 22.05 8.20 -9.11
CA GLN A 533 22.45 8.82 -10.39
C GLN A 533 22.43 7.81 -11.55
N GLU A 534 21.49 6.87 -11.47
CA GLU A 534 21.31 5.76 -12.42
C GLU A 534 19.84 5.71 -12.84
N ILE A 535 19.55 5.25 -14.05
CA ILE A 535 18.18 4.94 -14.50
C ILE A 535 18.15 3.45 -14.80
N SER A 536 17.20 2.73 -14.21
CA SER A 536 17.16 1.27 -14.30
C SER A 536 15.74 0.78 -14.56
N TYR A 537 15.58 0.00 -15.62
CA TYR A 537 14.34 -0.66 -16.02
C TYR A 537 14.54 -2.17 -15.90
N TYR A 538 13.49 -2.89 -15.54
CA TYR A 538 13.55 -4.33 -15.29
C TYR A 538 12.40 -5.06 -15.99
N ILE A 539 12.71 -6.20 -16.60
CA ILE A 539 11.74 -7.04 -17.33
C ILE A 539 11.93 -8.50 -16.95
N GLU A 540 10.82 -9.15 -16.63
CA GLU A 540 10.74 -10.57 -16.29
C GLU A 540 10.35 -11.41 -17.52
N PHE A 541 11.12 -12.45 -17.80
CA PHE A 541 10.81 -13.51 -18.77
C PHE A 541 10.71 -14.87 -18.06
N ASP A 542 10.19 -15.88 -18.73
CA ASP A 542 9.86 -17.17 -18.08
C ASP A 542 11.11 -17.90 -17.56
N THR A 543 12.28 -17.67 -18.16
CA THR A 543 13.52 -18.40 -17.84
C THR A 543 14.69 -17.50 -17.46
N PHE A 544 14.54 -16.16 -17.48
CA PHE A 544 15.56 -15.19 -17.09
C PHE A 544 14.96 -13.79 -16.95
N ASN A 545 15.74 -12.86 -16.41
CA ASN A 545 15.34 -11.46 -16.27
C ASN A 545 16.39 -10.54 -16.88
N ILE A 546 15.98 -9.31 -17.23
CA ILE A 546 16.89 -8.30 -17.80
C ILE A 546 16.72 -6.97 -17.05
N TRP A 547 17.83 -6.46 -16.53
CA TRP A 547 18.01 -5.06 -16.18
C TRP A 547 18.49 -4.27 -17.41
N ILE A 548 17.94 -3.08 -17.63
CA ILE A 548 18.38 -2.13 -18.64
C ILE A 548 18.75 -0.86 -17.89
N VAL A 549 20.03 -0.51 -17.88
CA VAL A 549 20.60 0.48 -16.97
C VAL A 549 21.36 1.55 -17.73
N ALA A 550 21.26 2.80 -17.28
CA ALA A 550 22.16 3.88 -17.66
C ALA A 550 22.79 4.49 -16.41
N LYS A 551 24.11 4.51 -16.35
CA LYS A 551 24.89 4.98 -15.19
C LYS A 551 25.46 6.38 -15.41
N GLU A 552 25.94 6.99 -14.32
CA GLU A 552 26.66 8.28 -14.33
C GLU A 552 25.85 9.42 -14.96
N ILE A 553 24.59 9.59 -14.55
CA ILE A 553 23.71 10.65 -15.05
C ILE A 553 24.11 11.99 -14.42
N SER A 554 24.72 12.86 -15.23
CA SER A 554 25.32 14.13 -14.76
C SER A 554 24.41 15.35 -14.91
N ASN A 555 23.41 15.32 -15.81
CA ASN A 555 22.51 16.44 -16.06
C ASN A 555 21.16 15.99 -16.68
N ALA A 556 20.19 16.91 -16.72
CA ALA A 556 18.84 16.65 -17.23
C ALA A 556 18.80 16.25 -18.72
N LYS A 557 19.64 16.84 -19.58
CA LYS A 557 19.68 16.48 -21.00
C LYS A 557 20.14 15.03 -21.20
N LYS A 558 21.21 14.63 -20.51
CA LYS A 558 21.71 13.24 -20.52
C LYS A 558 20.63 12.29 -19.99
N MET A 559 19.93 12.69 -18.94
CA MET A 559 18.81 11.94 -18.37
C MET A 559 17.70 11.69 -19.39
N ASP A 560 17.26 12.71 -20.14
CA ASP A 560 16.22 12.60 -21.17
C ASP A 560 16.62 11.66 -22.32
N LEU A 561 17.87 11.75 -22.77
CA LEU A 561 18.43 10.87 -23.79
C LEU A 561 18.44 9.40 -23.31
N CYS A 562 18.93 9.16 -22.10
CA CYS A 562 18.95 7.83 -21.50
C CYS A 562 17.54 7.27 -21.32
N TYR A 563 16.58 8.05 -20.82
CA TYR A 563 15.18 7.62 -20.72
C TYR A 563 14.60 7.21 -22.08
N SER A 564 14.90 7.97 -23.14
CA SER A 564 14.42 7.67 -24.49
C SER A 564 14.93 6.32 -25.01
N VAL A 565 16.22 6.02 -24.76
CA VAL A 565 16.81 4.74 -25.16
C VAL A 565 16.27 3.59 -24.31
N LEU A 566 16.23 3.76 -22.98
CA LEU A 566 15.76 2.74 -22.05
C LEU A 566 14.29 2.39 -22.32
N ASP A 567 13.43 3.39 -22.56
CA ASP A 567 12.03 3.17 -22.92
C ASP A 567 11.90 2.44 -24.26
N LEU A 568 12.71 2.78 -25.28
CA LEU A 568 12.72 2.05 -26.56
C LEU A 568 13.08 0.58 -26.37
N ILE A 569 14.20 0.30 -25.69
CA ILE A 569 14.69 -1.08 -25.52
C ILE A 569 13.70 -1.87 -24.66
N SER A 570 13.30 -1.32 -23.52
CA SER A 570 12.41 -2.01 -22.59
C SER A 570 11.05 -2.32 -23.22
N TYR A 571 10.47 -1.36 -23.94
CA TYR A 571 9.22 -1.54 -24.66
C TYR A 571 9.28 -2.68 -25.66
N TRP A 572 10.28 -2.67 -26.55
CA TRP A 572 10.34 -3.66 -27.63
C TRP A 572 10.78 -5.03 -27.16
N LEU A 573 11.66 -5.13 -26.16
CA LEU A 573 11.96 -6.41 -25.53
C LEU A 573 10.70 -7.01 -24.88
N ALA A 574 9.87 -6.19 -24.22
CA ALA A 574 8.60 -6.65 -23.67
C ALA A 574 7.59 -7.06 -24.76
N GLU A 575 7.49 -6.34 -25.89
CA GLU A 575 6.68 -6.76 -27.04
C GLU A 575 7.21 -8.06 -27.68
N CYS A 576 8.52 -8.31 -27.59
CA CYS A 576 9.19 -9.53 -28.03
C CYS A 576 9.14 -10.68 -26.99
N LYS A 577 8.34 -10.56 -25.92
CA LYS A 577 8.27 -11.58 -24.86
C LYS A 577 7.95 -12.99 -25.37
N THR A 578 7.10 -13.14 -26.38
CA THR A 578 6.79 -14.44 -27.00
C THR A 578 7.99 -15.11 -27.69
N VAL A 579 8.98 -14.32 -28.10
CA VAL A 579 10.24 -14.78 -28.69
C VAL A 579 11.24 -15.10 -27.58
N LEU A 580 11.43 -14.17 -26.64
CA LEU A 580 12.41 -14.28 -25.56
C LEU A 580 12.07 -15.41 -24.57
N ASN A 581 10.79 -15.66 -24.30
CA ASN A 581 10.34 -16.77 -23.44
C ASN A 581 10.65 -18.17 -24.02
N LYS A 582 11.01 -18.28 -25.30
CA LYS A 582 11.43 -19.56 -25.92
C LYS A 582 12.90 -19.88 -25.66
N MET A 583 13.69 -18.91 -25.19
CA MET A 583 15.09 -19.10 -24.87
C MET A 583 15.25 -19.72 -23.49
N ASN A 584 16.37 -20.38 -23.25
CA ASN A 584 16.71 -20.90 -21.93
C ASN A 584 17.78 -20.03 -21.26
N GLY A 585 17.34 -19.08 -20.43
CA GLY A 585 18.25 -18.21 -19.69
C GLY A 585 18.68 -18.71 -18.31
N GLY A 586 18.39 -19.98 -17.98
CA GLY A 586 18.94 -20.66 -16.80
C GLY A 586 18.54 -20.07 -15.44
N GLY A 587 17.45 -19.29 -15.39
CA GLY A 587 16.93 -18.63 -14.20
C GLY A 587 17.77 -17.44 -13.72
N ARG A 588 18.64 -16.89 -14.59
CA ARG A 588 19.56 -15.81 -14.22
C ARG A 588 19.00 -14.42 -14.54
N THR A 589 19.61 -13.41 -13.93
CA THR A 589 19.38 -12.01 -14.27
C THR A 589 20.57 -11.47 -15.09
N TYR A 590 20.27 -10.82 -16.21
CA TYR A 590 21.24 -10.20 -17.11
C TYR A 590 21.11 -8.67 -17.07
N GLU A 591 22.16 -7.97 -17.46
CA GLU A 591 22.18 -6.51 -17.55
C GLU A 591 22.49 -6.04 -18.97
N ILE A 592 21.77 -5.03 -19.43
CA ILE A 592 22.06 -4.24 -20.62
C ILE A 592 22.42 -2.83 -20.14
N GLU A 593 23.69 -2.47 -20.23
CA GLU A 593 24.18 -1.16 -19.83
C GLU A 593 24.27 -0.23 -21.06
N ILE A 594 23.62 0.94 -20.97
CA ILE A 594 23.59 1.95 -22.01
C ILE A 594 24.60 3.05 -21.71
N ILE A 595 25.55 3.23 -22.62
CA ILE A 595 26.61 4.22 -22.53
C ILE A 595 26.47 5.21 -23.68
N LEU A 596 26.37 6.50 -23.36
CA LEU A 596 26.42 7.55 -24.38
C LEU A 596 27.89 7.91 -24.65
N SER A 597 28.34 7.77 -25.90
CA SER A 597 29.74 7.94 -26.28
C SER A 597 30.22 9.39 -26.37
N ASP A 598 29.33 10.38 -26.21
CA ASP A 598 29.67 11.81 -26.35
C ASP A 598 28.82 12.71 -25.43
N GLU A 599 29.08 14.02 -25.43
CA GLU A 599 28.31 15.02 -24.67
C GLU A 599 26.85 15.12 -25.15
N ALA A 600 25.92 15.30 -24.20
CA ALA A 600 24.47 15.27 -24.45
C ALA A 600 24.04 16.25 -25.55
N GLU A 601 24.65 17.43 -25.63
CA GLU A 601 24.40 18.46 -26.65
C GLU A 601 24.47 17.89 -28.08
N LYS A 602 25.44 17.02 -28.38
CA LYS A 602 25.67 16.50 -29.73
C LYS A 602 24.56 15.60 -30.25
N TYR A 603 23.80 14.97 -29.35
CA TYR A 603 22.68 14.09 -29.72
C TYR A 603 21.49 14.87 -30.28
N TYR A 604 21.37 16.16 -29.95
CA TYR A 604 20.28 17.02 -30.42
C TYR A 604 20.58 17.71 -31.78
N TYR A 605 21.81 17.61 -32.31
CA TYR A 605 22.19 18.32 -33.55
C TYR A 605 22.22 17.40 -34.78
N TYR A 606 21.32 17.64 -35.73
CA TYR A 606 21.15 16.84 -36.95
C TYR A 606 22.40 16.84 -37.86
N LYS A 607 22.81 15.66 -38.35
CA LYS A 607 23.78 15.53 -39.45
C LYS A 607 23.12 14.92 -40.69
N GLU A 608 23.36 15.51 -41.86
CA GLU A 608 22.66 15.17 -43.11
C GLU A 608 22.93 13.76 -43.68
N ASN A 609 23.83 12.94 -43.12
CA ASN A 609 24.05 11.56 -43.58
C ASN A 609 24.60 10.65 -42.46
N PRO A 610 23.78 9.78 -41.83
CA PRO A 610 24.27 8.80 -40.87
C PRO A 610 25.04 7.68 -41.59
N LYS A 611 26.13 7.19 -40.97
CA LYS A 611 26.82 5.96 -41.36
C LYS A 611 25.90 4.74 -41.21
N PRO A 612 26.22 3.58 -41.82
CA PRO A 612 25.49 2.33 -41.55
C PRO A 612 25.39 2.05 -40.05
N PHE A 613 24.20 1.63 -39.58
CA PHE A 613 23.89 1.58 -38.15
C PHE A 613 24.84 0.69 -37.33
N ILE A 614 25.23 -0.45 -37.88
CA ILE A 614 26.21 -1.38 -37.26
C ILE A 614 27.59 -0.74 -37.05
N GLU A 615 27.96 0.26 -37.86
CA GLU A 615 29.24 0.99 -37.74
C GLU A 615 29.17 2.13 -36.71
N THR A 616 27.97 2.41 -36.18
CA THR A 616 27.70 3.48 -35.22
C THR A 616 27.42 2.97 -33.80
N LEU A 617 27.33 1.65 -33.63
CA LEU A 617 27.11 0.96 -32.36
C LEU A 617 28.35 0.14 -32.00
N GLU A 618 28.77 0.22 -30.74
CA GLU A 618 29.75 -0.70 -30.16
C GLU A 618 29.04 -1.51 -29.08
N ILE A 619 29.05 -2.84 -29.22
CA ILE A 619 28.43 -3.76 -28.26
C ILE A 619 29.51 -4.70 -27.71
N CYS A 620 29.74 -4.60 -26.41
CA CYS A 620 30.70 -5.42 -25.68
C CYS A 620 29.95 -6.35 -24.74
N ASN A 621 30.37 -7.62 -24.69
CA ASN A 621 29.77 -8.61 -23.81
C ASN A 621 30.79 -9.01 -22.74
N SER A 622 30.41 -8.87 -21.48
CA SER A 622 31.05 -9.56 -20.36
C SER A 622 30.08 -10.59 -19.76
N PHE A 623 30.56 -11.45 -18.86
CA PHE A 623 29.67 -12.44 -18.27
C PHE A 623 28.60 -11.75 -17.41
N SER A 624 27.33 -11.99 -17.79
CA SER A 624 26.05 -11.36 -17.36
C SER A 624 25.76 -9.92 -17.77
N VAL A 625 26.68 -9.20 -18.43
CA VAL A 625 26.47 -7.79 -18.83
C VAL A 625 26.72 -7.57 -20.33
N MET A 626 25.78 -6.89 -20.99
CA MET A 626 25.87 -6.36 -22.35
C MET A 626 26.03 -4.84 -22.29
N GLU A 627 27.18 -4.32 -22.68
CA GLU A 627 27.39 -2.87 -22.81
C GLU A 627 27.05 -2.43 -24.23
N ILE A 628 26.18 -1.44 -24.38
CA ILE A 628 25.79 -0.83 -25.66
C ILE A 628 26.21 0.64 -25.64
N CYS A 629 27.27 0.95 -26.38
CA CYS A 629 27.73 2.31 -26.61
C CYS A 629 26.97 2.94 -27.78
N ILE A 630 26.17 3.97 -27.50
CA ILE A 630 25.34 4.68 -28.47
C ILE A 630 25.98 6.02 -28.81
N SER A 631 26.40 6.16 -30.07
CA SER A 631 26.89 7.42 -30.63
C SER A 631 25.75 8.39 -30.99
N PRO A 632 26.03 9.70 -31.12
CA PRO A 632 25.06 10.66 -31.66
C PRO A 632 24.49 10.23 -33.02
N GLU A 633 25.32 9.65 -33.88
CA GLU A 633 24.91 9.12 -35.19
C GLU A 633 23.95 7.93 -35.06
N ALA A 634 24.19 6.99 -34.12
CA ALA A 634 23.29 5.87 -33.86
C ALA A 634 21.94 6.34 -33.32
N PHE A 635 21.95 7.29 -32.38
CA PHE A 635 20.73 7.87 -31.82
C PHE A 635 19.88 8.55 -32.91
N GLN A 636 20.51 9.32 -33.79
CA GLN A 636 19.84 9.93 -34.94
C GLN A 636 19.34 8.92 -35.96
N TYR A 637 20.07 7.82 -36.17
CA TYR A 637 19.60 6.74 -37.01
C TYR A 637 18.27 6.20 -36.50
N LEU A 638 18.12 5.97 -35.20
CA LEU A 638 16.85 5.49 -34.62
C LEU A 638 15.68 6.46 -34.82
N ASN A 639 15.94 7.76 -34.95
CA ASN A 639 14.91 8.75 -35.25
C ASN A 639 14.49 8.71 -36.73
N TYR A 640 13.57 7.82 -37.06
CA TYR A 640 13.07 7.65 -38.42
C TYR A 640 11.55 7.72 -38.51
N ARG A 641 11.02 7.85 -39.73
CA ARG A 641 9.58 8.05 -39.98
C ARG A 641 8.70 6.84 -39.60
N ASP A 642 9.29 5.67 -39.44
CA ASP A 642 8.64 4.42 -39.09
C ASP A 642 9.53 3.61 -38.13
N ASN A 643 9.03 2.46 -37.65
CA ASN A 643 9.72 1.59 -36.69
C ASN A 643 10.77 0.64 -37.30
N SER A 644 11.09 0.74 -38.60
CA SER A 644 12.00 -0.19 -39.26
C SER A 644 13.41 -0.20 -38.67
N ARG A 645 13.90 0.96 -38.24
CA ARG A 645 15.22 1.11 -37.61
C ARG A 645 15.24 0.68 -36.14
N GLU A 646 14.13 0.89 -35.43
CA GLU A 646 13.98 0.32 -34.08
C GLU A 646 13.96 -1.22 -34.15
N LYS A 647 13.27 -1.79 -35.15
CA LYS A 647 13.29 -3.24 -35.41
C LYS A 647 14.70 -3.77 -35.68
N GLU A 648 15.47 -3.09 -36.52
CA GLU A 648 16.87 -3.46 -36.79
C GLU A 648 17.69 -3.48 -35.50
N PHE A 649 17.56 -2.44 -34.66
CA PHE A 649 18.26 -2.36 -33.38
C PHE A 649 17.88 -3.47 -32.40
N ILE A 650 16.58 -3.74 -32.25
CA ILE A 650 16.09 -4.79 -31.35
C ILE A 650 16.47 -6.18 -31.86
N THR A 651 16.53 -6.39 -33.17
CA THR A 651 17.05 -7.64 -33.75
C THR A 651 18.49 -7.87 -33.34
N ILE A 652 19.34 -6.83 -33.41
CA ILE A 652 20.74 -6.90 -32.96
C ILE A 652 20.79 -7.24 -31.47
N ILE A 653 20.03 -6.56 -30.62
CA ILE A 653 20.02 -6.82 -29.17
C ILE A 653 19.61 -8.28 -28.88
N ILE A 654 18.54 -8.77 -29.52
CA ILE A 654 18.07 -10.15 -29.34
C ILE A 654 19.14 -11.17 -29.76
N ASP A 655 19.82 -10.95 -30.88
CA ASP A 655 20.91 -11.82 -31.33
C ASP A 655 22.08 -11.84 -30.33
N TYR A 656 22.36 -10.71 -29.67
CA TYR A 656 23.39 -10.64 -28.63
C TYR A 656 22.93 -11.29 -27.32
N ILE A 657 21.67 -11.14 -26.91
CA ILE A 657 21.09 -11.86 -25.77
C ILE A 657 21.25 -13.37 -26.00
N TYR A 658 20.89 -13.86 -27.19
CA TYR A 658 21.00 -15.28 -27.53
C TYR A 658 22.43 -15.82 -27.39
N LYS A 659 23.42 -15.05 -27.83
CA LYS A 659 24.84 -15.39 -27.65
C LYS A 659 25.24 -15.39 -26.17
N LEU A 660 24.75 -14.44 -25.38
CA LEU A 660 25.00 -14.38 -23.93
C LEU A 660 24.42 -15.57 -23.17
N LEU A 661 23.29 -16.13 -23.64
CA LEU A 661 22.70 -17.35 -23.08
C LEU A 661 23.51 -18.61 -23.43
N GLY A 662 24.52 -18.52 -24.29
CA GLY A 662 25.36 -19.65 -24.69
C GLY A 662 24.69 -20.59 -25.70
N GLU A 663 23.59 -20.17 -26.32
CA GLU A 663 22.91 -20.95 -27.35
C GLU A 663 23.65 -20.84 -28.71
N THR A 664 23.80 -21.96 -29.42
CA THR A 664 24.49 -22.02 -30.72
C THR A 664 23.50 -22.34 -31.83
N GLY A 665 23.15 -21.34 -32.64
CA GLY A 665 22.21 -21.49 -33.75
C GLY A 665 21.68 -20.17 -34.30
N LYS A 666 20.94 -20.24 -35.42
CA LYS A 666 20.04 -19.16 -35.84
C LYS A 666 18.68 -19.45 -35.25
N ILE A 667 18.34 -18.71 -34.22
CA ILE A 667 17.05 -18.08 -34.05
C ILE A 667 16.23 -18.04 -35.36
N ASN A 668 15.10 -18.75 -35.38
CA ASN A 668 14.15 -18.69 -36.49
C ASN A 668 12.83 -18.11 -35.98
N TYR A 669 12.76 -16.78 -35.91
CA TYR A 669 11.53 -16.08 -35.57
C TYR A 669 11.36 -14.82 -36.41
N ASP A 670 10.12 -14.64 -36.86
CA ASP A 670 9.74 -13.52 -37.70
C ASP A 670 9.26 -12.34 -36.84
N LEU A 671 10.15 -11.37 -36.63
CA LEU A 671 9.80 -10.13 -35.93
C LEU A 671 8.87 -9.22 -36.76
N ASN A 672 8.64 -9.47 -38.06
CA ASN A 672 7.75 -8.62 -38.87
C ASN A 672 6.34 -8.52 -38.30
N VAL A 673 5.84 -9.60 -37.68
CA VAL A 673 4.49 -9.63 -37.09
C VAL A 673 4.38 -8.68 -35.89
N LEU A 674 5.43 -8.59 -35.08
CA LEU A 674 5.47 -7.72 -33.89
C LEU A 674 5.64 -6.24 -34.25
N PHE A 675 6.32 -5.96 -35.36
CA PHE A 675 6.56 -4.61 -35.88
C PHE A 675 5.58 -4.21 -37.01
N ALA A 676 4.46 -4.92 -37.15
CA ALA A 676 3.56 -4.78 -38.30
C ALA A 676 2.94 -3.37 -38.45
N ASN A 677 2.75 -2.63 -37.35
CA ASN A 677 2.30 -1.24 -37.38
C ASN A 677 3.51 -0.29 -37.49
N PRO A 678 3.80 0.30 -38.67
CA PRO A 678 4.99 1.14 -38.86
C PRO A 678 4.97 2.43 -38.03
N MET A 679 3.80 2.88 -37.56
CA MET A 679 3.66 4.09 -36.74
C MET A 679 3.87 3.83 -35.24
N GLN A 680 3.90 2.56 -34.81
CA GLN A 680 4.20 2.18 -33.44
C GLN A 680 5.72 2.22 -33.25
N LYS A 681 6.24 3.35 -32.74
CA LYS A 681 7.66 3.60 -32.48
C LYS A 681 7.82 4.35 -31.14
N LYS A 682 9.03 4.39 -30.59
CA LYS A 682 9.33 5.02 -29.28
C LYS A 682 10.20 6.25 -29.35
N LEU A 683 11.12 6.35 -30.29
CA LEU A 683 12.07 7.46 -30.34
C LEU A 683 11.58 8.57 -31.26
N PHE A 684 11.12 9.68 -30.70
CA PHE A 684 10.69 10.86 -31.43
C PHE A 684 11.62 12.03 -31.14
N SER A 685 12.07 12.74 -32.17
CA SER A 685 12.66 14.06 -31.96
C SER A 685 11.99 15.08 -32.87
N LEU A 686 11.75 16.27 -32.32
CA LEU A 686 11.23 17.44 -33.02
C LEU A 686 12.39 18.42 -33.20
N ASP A 687 12.55 18.95 -34.42
CA ASP A 687 13.47 20.06 -34.66
C ASP A 687 12.75 21.38 -34.31
N TYR A 688 12.99 21.89 -33.11
CA TYR A 688 12.42 23.16 -32.68
C TYR A 688 13.05 24.38 -33.36
N GLN A 689 14.14 24.21 -34.15
CA GLN A 689 14.64 25.27 -35.02
C GLN A 689 13.77 25.45 -36.25
N GLU A 690 13.09 24.40 -36.70
CA GLU A 690 12.14 24.42 -37.82
C GLU A 690 10.70 24.71 -37.35
N TYR A 691 10.32 24.17 -36.19
CA TYR A 691 8.97 24.27 -35.63
C TYR A 691 8.96 24.97 -34.26
N HIS A 692 9.35 26.25 -34.22
CA HIS A 692 9.44 27.04 -32.99
C HIS A 692 8.17 27.02 -32.11
N TYR A 693 6.98 26.91 -32.71
CA TYR A 693 5.70 26.87 -31.96
C TYR A 693 5.43 25.53 -31.24
N LEU A 694 6.23 24.50 -31.51
CA LEU A 694 6.23 23.22 -30.81
C LEU A 694 7.27 23.18 -29.69
N GLU A 695 8.06 24.24 -29.48
CA GLU A 695 9.01 24.30 -28.38
C GLU A 695 8.29 24.04 -27.05
N PRO A 696 8.77 23.10 -26.22
CA PRO A 696 8.12 22.78 -24.95
C PRO A 696 8.14 24.01 -24.06
N VAL A 697 6.96 24.55 -23.74
CA VAL A 697 6.84 25.61 -22.74
C VAL A 697 7.11 24.98 -21.38
N ALA A 698 8.12 25.47 -20.66
CA ALA A 698 8.39 25.03 -19.30
C ALA A 698 7.14 25.28 -18.43
N ASN A 699 6.63 24.23 -17.76
CA ASN A 699 5.37 24.18 -17.00
C ASN A 699 4.06 24.23 -17.82
N ARG A 700 3.73 23.14 -18.52
CA ARG A 700 2.32 22.78 -18.75
C ARG A 700 1.92 21.67 -17.80
N GLU A 701 1.44 22.03 -16.62
CA GLU A 701 0.49 21.14 -15.94
C GLU A 701 -0.80 21.23 -16.75
N ASN A 702 -1.07 20.18 -17.54
CA ASN A 702 -2.35 20.08 -18.24
C ASN A 702 -3.45 20.02 -17.19
N HIS A 703 -4.25 21.07 -17.10
CA HIS A 703 -5.42 21.07 -16.23
C HIS A 703 -6.55 20.38 -16.99
N PHE A 704 -7.00 19.24 -16.45
CA PHE A 704 -8.22 18.59 -16.91
C PHE A 704 -9.40 19.17 -16.11
N VAL A 705 -10.54 19.32 -16.77
CA VAL A 705 -11.80 19.68 -16.09
C VAL A 705 -12.33 18.40 -15.47
N HIS A 706 -12.49 18.38 -14.14
CA HIS A 706 -13.05 17.25 -13.41
C HIS A 706 -14.50 17.56 -12.96
N GLY A 707 -15.22 16.55 -12.45
CA GLY A 707 -16.61 16.70 -12.03
C GLY A 707 -16.80 17.77 -10.94
N GLU A 708 -15.87 17.93 -10.00
CA GLU A 708 -15.96 18.97 -8.98
C GLU A 708 -15.88 20.39 -9.54
N ASP A 709 -15.18 20.60 -10.66
CA ASP A 709 -15.10 21.91 -11.31
C ASP A 709 -16.49 22.29 -11.86
N GLU A 710 -17.22 21.29 -12.39
CA GLU A 710 -18.61 21.44 -12.82
C GLU A 710 -19.54 21.66 -11.62
N ASP A 711 -19.40 20.86 -10.56
CA ASP A 711 -20.22 20.98 -9.34
C ASP A 711 -20.11 22.35 -8.69
N ILE A 712 -18.88 22.88 -8.54
CA ILE A 712 -18.65 24.19 -7.95
C ILE A 712 -19.39 25.25 -8.76
N LEU A 713 -19.23 25.21 -10.09
CA LEU A 713 -19.90 26.16 -10.98
C LEU A 713 -21.43 26.01 -10.92
N LEU A 714 -21.94 24.79 -10.94
CA LEU A 714 -23.38 24.51 -10.88
C LEU A 714 -23.98 24.93 -9.53
N ASN A 715 -23.28 24.73 -8.42
CA ASN A 715 -23.70 25.20 -7.10
C ASN A 715 -23.78 26.73 -7.05
N GLU A 716 -22.77 27.44 -7.57
CA GLU A 716 -22.80 28.91 -7.64
C GLU A 716 -23.97 29.42 -8.49
N ILE A 717 -24.21 28.80 -9.65
CA ILE A 717 -25.34 29.11 -10.53
C ILE A 717 -26.67 28.82 -9.80
N GLY A 718 -26.78 27.66 -9.16
CA GLY A 718 -27.95 27.24 -8.39
C GLY A 718 -28.29 28.22 -7.28
N GLU A 719 -27.30 28.66 -6.50
CA GLU A 719 -27.50 29.69 -5.47
C GLU A 719 -28.04 31.01 -6.03
N GLU A 720 -27.52 31.46 -7.18
CA GLU A 720 -28.04 32.66 -7.85
C GLU A 720 -29.48 32.47 -8.34
N LEU A 721 -29.80 31.29 -8.90
CA LEU A 721 -31.16 30.96 -9.35
C LEU A 721 -32.15 30.90 -8.18
N LEU A 722 -31.76 30.32 -7.05
CA LEU A 722 -32.59 30.26 -5.84
C LEU A 722 -32.81 31.66 -5.25
N LYS A 723 -31.81 32.56 -5.31
CA LYS A 723 -31.95 33.97 -4.89
C LYS A 723 -32.96 34.76 -5.74
N ILE A 724 -33.18 34.37 -7.00
CA ILE A 724 -34.23 34.95 -7.85
C ILE A 724 -35.64 34.57 -7.32
N GLY A 725 -35.76 33.51 -6.53
CA GLY A 725 -36.99 33.08 -5.85
C GLY A 725 -38.04 32.45 -6.77
N LYS A 726 -37.69 32.17 -8.03
CA LYS A 726 -38.55 31.51 -9.02
C LYS A 726 -38.36 30.00 -9.10
N TRP A 727 -37.23 29.50 -8.63
CA TRP A 727 -36.82 28.10 -8.74
C TRP A 727 -36.70 27.48 -7.34
N ASN A 728 -36.91 26.17 -7.26
CA ASN A 728 -36.65 25.37 -6.07
C ASN A 728 -35.58 24.31 -6.40
N VAL A 729 -34.98 23.73 -5.37
CA VAL A 729 -34.10 22.56 -5.52
C VAL A 729 -34.94 21.38 -6.04
N GLY A 730 -34.42 20.67 -7.05
CA GLY A 730 -35.07 19.52 -7.66
C GLY A 730 -35.03 19.55 -9.19
N ILE A 731 -35.62 18.52 -9.80
CA ILE A 731 -35.70 18.38 -11.25
C ILE A 731 -36.57 19.49 -11.84
N VAL A 732 -36.03 20.19 -12.86
CA VAL A 732 -36.75 21.23 -13.59
C VAL A 732 -37.73 20.62 -14.59
N ASP A 733 -38.98 21.05 -14.52
CA ASP A 733 -40.06 20.65 -15.44
C ASP A 733 -39.67 20.92 -16.91
N ASP A 734 -40.01 19.98 -17.80
CA ASP A 734 -39.62 20.01 -19.22
C ASP A 734 -39.98 21.33 -19.91
N GLY A 735 -41.14 21.91 -19.58
CA GLY A 735 -41.62 23.17 -20.14
C GLY A 735 -40.82 24.41 -19.72
N GLU A 736 -40.08 24.33 -18.62
CA GLU A 736 -39.36 25.44 -18.01
C GLU A 736 -37.84 25.39 -18.28
N ARG A 737 -37.33 24.28 -18.84
CA ARG A 737 -35.91 24.07 -19.14
C ARG A 737 -35.29 25.14 -20.04
N THR A 738 -36.05 25.66 -21.01
CA THR A 738 -35.54 26.74 -21.88
C THR A 738 -35.41 28.06 -21.11
N GLN A 739 -36.32 28.32 -20.17
CA GLN A 739 -36.29 29.54 -19.37
C GLN A 739 -35.11 29.51 -18.39
N ILE A 740 -34.91 28.40 -17.67
CA ILE A 740 -33.78 28.28 -16.74
C ILE A 740 -32.45 28.38 -17.49
N ALA A 741 -32.32 27.75 -18.67
CA ALA A 741 -31.11 27.84 -19.48
C ALA A 741 -30.77 29.29 -19.87
N HIS A 742 -31.76 30.12 -20.25
CA HIS A 742 -31.53 31.54 -20.52
C HIS A 742 -31.09 32.31 -19.27
N GLU A 743 -31.67 32.00 -18.11
CA GLU A 743 -31.29 32.63 -16.84
C GLU A 743 -29.86 32.24 -16.44
N VAL A 744 -29.47 30.97 -16.60
CA VAL A 744 -28.11 30.46 -16.39
C VAL A 744 -27.10 31.15 -17.31
N VAL A 745 -27.39 31.23 -18.61
CA VAL A 745 -26.53 31.94 -19.57
C VAL A 745 -26.38 33.40 -19.16
N GLY A 746 -27.47 34.04 -18.72
CA GLY A 746 -27.45 35.41 -18.19
C GLY A 746 -26.59 35.57 -16.93
N ILE A 747 -26.55 34.57 -16.04
CA ILE A 747 -25.67 34.54 -14.87
C ILE A 747 -24.21 34.44 -15.32
N LEU A 748 -23.88 33.48 -16.20
CA LEU A 748 -22.52 33.25 -16.68
C LEU A 748 -21.95 34.47 -17.41
N TYR A 749 -22.72 35.15 -18.25
CA TYR A 749 -22.29 36.38 -18.92
C TYR A 749 -21.98 37.53 -17.96
N ARG A 750 -22.55 37.56 -16.75
CA ARG A 750 -22.21 38.58 -15.75
C ARG A 750 -20.90 38.28 -15.00
N LYS A 751 -20.42 37.03 -15.06
CA LYS A 751 -19.19 36.57 -14.39
C LYS A 751 -17.96 36.59 -15.30
N LEU A 752 -18.15 36.57 -16.62
CA LEU A 752 -17.11 36.86 -17.63
C LEU A 752 -16.79 38.36 -17.66
#